data_AF-A0A1I4RN35-F1
#
_entry.id   AF-A0A1I4RN35-F1
#
_cell.length_a   1.000
_cell.length_b   1.000
_cell.length_c   1.000
_cell.angle_alpha   90.00
_cell.angle_beta   90.00
_cell.angle_gamma   90.00
#
_symmetry.space_group_name_H-M   'P 1'
#
loop_
_entity.id
_entity.type
_entity.pdbx_description
1 polymer ?
#
loop_
_entity_poly.entity_id
_entity_poly.type
_entity_poly.pdbx_seq_one_letter_code
_entity_poly.pdbx_strand_id
1 'polypeptide(L)'
;MPIPVRRTRLTTWRTLATTAAAAALTATFLTPAAAGTPTPRKSQPVYSYDDAVRESVWVDTGLDGDRDGKPDRVAVDIVRPSEPAARGREVPVIMDASPYYSCCGRGNESQRKTYDANGNVVQMPLFYDNYFVPRGYAFVAVDLAGTNRSDGCVDVGGRSDIQSAKAVVDWLNGRGRAYTTRTGTTKARAGWTNGRTGMIGKSYDGTIANGVAATGVEGLETIVPIGAISSWYDYYFAEGAPLYNSGPEWLSDYVESPDARAKCGHVQRELVDGAPRTGDWTPLWTQRDYVKDVRKIDASVFVVHGQQDLNVRAKHFGQWWDALAKHGVQRKIWLSEVGHVDPFDFRRAAWVDTLHRWFDHELLGYDNGIDDEPMADIERHPDQWETSTVWPPRGTRVTTLRPAEGDAPGVGALGLRKRSGTETFTDDPALNETDWAAHVDRSTPEKAGFVTAPLTRDVRLSGSSRVTVTATPTTSTAHLSAVLVDLGPDTIRDYAAAGEGITTLTERTCWGPSTTGDSSCFRETKARTADVDYTIFSRGWADLGNHSSATGTPLTPGTPYTITLDLHASDHVVPAGHRLALIIAGTDEDLIDPPSSTPTLTIDLGRTSAQVPLVGGRTAFENATSGATARPEGAVLDGVRDPSRAARVPGGGA
;
A
#
# COMPACT_ATOMS: atom_id res chain seq x y z
N MET A 1 -31.42 39.08 -62.20
CA MET A 1 -31.05 38.13 -63.27
C MET A 1 -31.39 36.72 -62.81
N PRO A 2 -32.04 35.89 -63.63
CA PRO A 2 -33.06 34.96 -63.15
C PRO A 2 -32.67 33.48 -63.16
N ILE A 3 -33.15 32.79 -62.11
CA ILE A 3 -33.87 31.50 -62.06
C ILE A 3 -33.10 30.17 -62.31
N PRO A 4 -33.38 29.12 -61.49
CA PRO A 4 -32.62 27.87 -61.38
C PRO A 4 -33.28 26.69 -62.11
N VAL A 5 -32.59 25.54 -62.27
CA VAL A 5 -33.26 24.26 -62.60
C VAL A 5 -32.54 23.04 -61.98
N ARG A 6 -33.30 22.32 -61.13
CA ARG A 6 -33.10 20.92 -60.71
C ARG A 6 -33.33 19.94 -61.87
N ARG A 7 -32.70 18.75 -61.84
CA ARG A 7 -33.24 17.40 -62.24
C ARG A 7 -32.09 16.46 -62.67
N THR A 8 -32.04 15.14 -62.48
CA THR A 8 -32.88 14.11 -61.83
C THR A 8 -32.00 12.86 -61.62
N ARG A 9 -32.41 11.99 -60.69
CA ARG A 9 -31.94 10.59 -60.54
C ARG A 9 -32.39 9.70 -61.71
N LEU A 10 -31.75 8.53 -61.85
CA LEU A 10 -32.31 7.15 -61.99
C LEU A 10 -31.21 6.26 -62.61
N THR A 11 -30.57 5.34 -61.89
CA THR A 11 -30.94 3.90 -61.67
C THR A 11 -31.27 3.19 -62.99
N THR A 12 -30.54 2.14 -63.39
CA THR A 12 -30.80 0.69 -63.21
C THR A 12 -30.16 0.03 -64.46
N TRP A 13 -29.68 -1.21 -64.58
CA TRP A 13 -29.74 -2.48 -63.85
C TRP A 13 -28.78 -3.44 -64.58
N ARG A 14 -28.07 -4.32 -63.85
CA ARG A 14 -28.11 -5.81 -63.93
C ARG A 14 -27.72 -6.43 -65.29
N THR A 15 -26.96 -7.54 -65.43
CA THR A 15 -26.50 -8.61 -64.54
C THR A 15 -25.71 -9.62 -65.40
N LEU A 16 -24.91 -10.46 -64.72
CA LEU A 16 -24.48 -11.84 -65.10
C LEU A 16 -23.46 -11.96 -66.24
N ALA A 17 -22.54 -12.93 -66.29
CA ALA A 17 -21.84 -13.80 -65.34
C ALA A 17 -20.90 -14.68 -66.20
N THR A 18 -20.06 -15.49 -65.54
CA THR A 18 -19.21 -16.60 -66.04
C THR A 18 -17.82 -16.20 -66.60
N THR A 19 -16.72 -16.30 -65.81
CA THR A 19 -15.84 -17.48 -65.52
C THR A 19 -15.22 -18.06 -66.80
N ALA A 20 -13.91 -18.28 -66.97
CA ALA A 20 -12.81 -18.53 -66.04
C ALA A 20 -11.46 -18.37 -66.80
N ALA A 21 -10.38 -18.05 -66.09
CA ALA A 21 -9.07 -18.70 -66.21
C ALA A 21 -8.07 -17.99 -65.29
N ALA A 22 -7.65 -18.70 -64.25
CA ALA A 22 -6.69 -18.26 -63.27
C ALA A 22 -5.25 -18.30 -63.83
N ALA A 23 -4.52 -17.19 -63.69
CA ALA A 23 -3.06 -17.18 -63.69
C ALA A 23 -2.62 -16.57 -62.36
N ALA A 24 -2.09 -17.43 -61.48
CA ALA A 24 -1.60 -17.05 -60.17
C ALA A 24 -0.31 -16.24 -60.31
N LEU A 25 -0.37 -14.95 -59.99
CA LEU A 25 0.78 -14.13 -59.64
C LEU A 25 0.96 -14.22 -58.12
N THR A 26 1.93 -15.01 -57.69
CA THR A 26 2.45 -15.01 -56.33
C THR A 26 3.11 -13.67 -56.03
N ALA A 27 2.31 -12.70 -55.58
CA ALA A 27 2.83 -11.53 -54.88
C ALA A 27 3.34 -12.00 -53.52
N THR A 28 4.67 -12.13 -53.40
CA THR A 28 5.35 -12.23 -52.11
C THR A 28 5.04 -10.95 -51.33
N PHE A 29 4.04 -11.01 -50.45
CA PHE A 29 3.93 -10.08 -49.34
C PHE A 29 5.11 -10.34 -48.42
N LEU A 30 6.20 -9.58 -48.61
CA LEU A 30 7.15 -9.36 -47.54
C LEU A 30 6.38 -8.58 -46.47
N THR A 31 5.80 -9.31 -45.53
CA THR A 31 5.45 -8.74 -44.22
C THR A 31 6.73 -8.07 -43.71
N PRO A 32 6.71 -6.79 -43.29
CA PRO A 32 7.83 -6.25 -42.56
C PRO A 32 8.02 -7.19 -41.38
N ALA A 33 9.18 -7.84 -41.29
CA ALA A 33 9.55 -8.49 -40.04
C ALA A 33 9.40 -7.39 -38.99
N ALA A 34 8.46 -7.56 -38.05
CA ALA A 34 8.45 -6.77 -36.85
C ALA A 34 9.86 -6.93 -36.30
N ALA A 35 10.67 -5.88 -36.37
CA ALA A 35 11.91 -5.82 -35.63
C ALA A 35 11.45 -5.96 -34.18
N GLY A 36 11.57 -7.16 -33.63
CA GLY A 36 11.19 -7.45 -32.26
C GLY A 36 11.90 -6.42 -31.40
N THR A 37 11.15 -5.73 -30.55
CA THR A 37 11.73 -4.86 -29.52
C THR A 37 12.85 -5.67 -28.86
N PRO A 38 14.11 -5.18 -28.85
CA PRO A 38 15.20 -5.96 -28.28
C PRO A 38 14.82 -6.37 -26.86
N THR A 39 14.97 -7.66 -26.54
CA THR A 39 14.69 -8.17 -25.20
C THR A 39 15.43 -7.30 -24.18
N PRO A 40 14.74 -6.73 -23.18
CA PRO A 40 15.37 -5.87 -22.19
C PRO A 40 16.62 -6.52 -21.61
N ARG A 41 17.71 -5.77 -21.53
CA ARG A 41 18.98 -6.28 -21.00
C ARG A 41 18.81 -6.59 -19.52
N LYS A 42 19.18 -7.81 -19.11
CA LYS A 42 19.16 -8.25 -17.71
C LYS A 42 20.44 -8.98 -17.32
N SER A 43 20.83 -8.86 -16.06
CA SER A 43 21.87 -9.69 -15.45
C SER A 43 21.48 -11.16 -15.56
N GLN A 44 22.48 -12.01 -15.82
CA GLN A 44 22.29 -13.44 -16.08
C GLN A 44 22.73 -14.25 -14.86
N PRO A 45 22.09 -15.39 -14.56
CA PRO A 45 22.45 -16.24 -13.43
C PRO A 45 23.73 -17.04 -13.74
N VAL A 46 24.89 -16.38 -13.65
CA VAL A 46 26.21 -16.94 -14.01
C VAL A 46 27.06 -17.35 -12.81
N TYR A 47 26.59 -17.10 -11.59
CA TYR A 47 27.26 -17.47 -10.35
C TYR A 47 26.57 -18.65 -9.65
N SER A 48 27.37 -19.46 -8.97
CA SER A 48 26.92 -20.64 -8.22
C SER A 48 26.21 -20.22 -6.95
N TYR A 49 25.00 -20.73 -6.75
CA TYR A 49 24.28 -20.55 -5.48
C TYR A 49 24.74 -21.54 -4.41
N ASP A 50 25.14 -22.73 -4.83
CA ASP A 50 25.68 -23.76 -3.93
C ASP A 50 27.03 -23.31 -3.32
N ASP A 51 27.86 -22.62 -4.10
CA ASP A 51 29.16 -22.09 -3.66
C ASP A 51 29.08 -20.62 -3.17
N ALA A 52 27.87 -20.12 -2.90
CA ALA A 52 27.68 -18.79 -2.36
C ALA A 52 28.31 -18.67 -0.96
N VAL A 53 28.90 -17.51 -0.66
CA VAL A 53 29.36 -17.21 0.69
C VAL A 53 28.14 -16.92 1.57
N ARG A 54 28.03 -17.65 2.69
CA ARG A 54 27.01 -17.46 3.72
C ARG A 54 27.70 -17.11 5.03
N GLU A 55 27.45 -15.91 5.53
CA GLU A 55 28.11 -15.40 6.73
C GLU A 55 27.18 -14.51 7.55
N SER A 56 27.44 -14.42 8.85
CA SER A 56 26.77 -13.48 9.76
C SER A 56 27.79 -12.51 10.34
N VAL A 57 27.43 -11.23 10.40
CA VAL A 57 28.21 -10.18 11.06
C VAL A 57 27.33 -9.38 12.01
N TRP A 58 27.95 -8.61 12.90
CA TRP A 58 27.26 -7.75 13.86
C TRP A 58 27.67 -6.30 13.65
N VAL A 59 26.76 -5.50 13.10
CA VAL A 59 26.98 -4.09 12.77
C VAL A 59 26.63 -3.23 13.98
N ASP A 60 27.56 -2.35 14.35
CA ASP A 60 27.42 -1.39 15.45
C ASP A 60 26.50 -0.25 15.05
N THR A 61 25.40 -0.07 15.77
CA THR A 61 24.39 0.96 15.45
C THR A 61 24.81 2.35 15.94
N GLY A 62 25.76 2.41 16.88
CA GLY A 62 26.13 3.61 17.62
C GLY A 62 25.11 4.06 18.68
N LEU A 63 24.07 3.26 18.94
CA LEU A 63 23.06 3.49 19.99
C LEU A 63 23.30 2.53 21.15
N ASP A 64 22.78 2.87 22.33
CA ASP A 64 22.75 2.03 23.54
C ASP A 64 21.30 2.01 24.03
N GLY A 65 20.47 1.25 23.31
CA GLY A 65 19.02 1.20 23.49
C GLY A 65 18.61 0.41 24.73
N ASP A 66 19.37 -0.63 25.09
CA ASP A 66 19.15 -1.45 26.29
C ASP A 66 19.81 -0.89 27.56
N ARG A 67 20.63 0.18 27.42
CA ARG A 67 21.30 0.92 28.50
C ARG A 67 22.32 0.07 29.27
N ASP A 68 22.99 -0.87 28.61
CA ASP A 68 24.06 -1.69 29.19
C ASP A 68 25.45 -0.99 29.21
N GLY A 69 25.56 0.20 28.61
CA GLY A 69 26.78 0.98 28.52
C GLY A 69 27.66 0.64 27.32
N LYS A 70 27.19 -0.20 26.38
CA LYS A 70 27.86 -0.53 25.13
C LYS A 70 26.97 -0.19 23.94
N PRO A 71 27.56 0.01 22.75
CA PRO A 71 26.77 0.17 21.54
C PRO A 71 26.07 -1.15 21.18
N ASP A 72 24.78 -1.07 20.89
CA ASP A 72 23.97 -2.14 20.34
C ASP A 72 24.55 -2.58 19.00
N ARG A 73 24.56 -3.90 18.77
CA ARG A 73 24.90 -4.47 17.48
C ARG A 73 23.74 -5.24 16.90
N VAL A 74 23.48 -5.00 15.63
CA VAL A 74 22.46 -5.72 14.87
C VAL A 74 23.09 -6.86 14.07
N ALA A 75 22.46 -8.03 14.11
CA ALA A 75 22.87 -9.18 13.34
C ALA A 75 22.50 -8.97 11.86
N VAL A 76 23.46 -9.24 10.99
CA VAL A 76 23.35 -9.09 9.54
C VAL A 76 23.79 -10.39 8.91
N ASP A 77 22.83 -11.11 8.32
CA ASP A 77 23.10 -12.32 7.57
C ASP A 77 23.28 -11.99 6.09
N ILE A 78 24.27 -12.58 5.46
CA ILE A 78 24.72 -12.23 4.11
C ILE A 78 24.82 -13.49 3.27
N VAL A 79 24.18 -13.47 2.10
CA VAL A 79 24.40 -14.45 1.03
C VAL A 79 24.90 -13.70 -0.19
N ARG A 80 26.09 -14.05 -0.69
CA ARG A 80 26.70 -13.35 -1.82
C ARG A 80 27.51 -14.30 -2.71
N PRO A 81 27.64 -14.01 -4.02
CA PRO A 81 28.45 -14.84 -4.91
C PRO A 81 29.92 -14.76 -4.50
N SER A 82 30.62 -15.90 -4.51
CA SER A 82 32.03 -15.99 -4.12
C SER A 82 32.98 -15.55 -5.26
N GLU A 83 32.53 -15.72 -6.49
CA GLU A 83 33.34 -15.60 -7.70
C GLU A 83 33.71 -14.16 -8.08
N PRO A 84 32.84 -13.14 -7.91
CA PRO A 84 33.23 -11.74 -8.13
C PRO A 84 34.40 -11.32 -7.24
N ALA A 85 34.32 -11.61 -5.94
CA ALA A 85 35.38 -11.25 -4.99
C ALA A 85 36.71 -11.95 -5.33
N ALA A 86 36.69 -13.21 -5.75
CA ALA A 86 37.87 -13.93 -6.23
C ALA A 86 38.54 -13.28 -7.46
N ARG A 87 37.82 -12.43 -8.19
CA ARG A 87 38.30 -11.65 -9.34
C ARG A 87 38.49 -10.16 -9.04
N GLY A 88 38.44 -9.77 -7.76
CA GLY A 88 38.53 -8.36 -7.34
C GLY A 88 37.38 -7.49 -7.86
N ARG A 89 36.20 -8.07 -8.06
CA ARG A 89 34.98 -7.36 -8.46
C ARG A 89 34.03 -7.25 -7.28
N GLU A 90 33.50 -6.05 -7.10
CA GLU A 90 32.48 -5.74 -6.11
C GLU A 90 31.08 -5.97 -6.67
N VAL A 91 30.11 -6.21 -5.78
CA VAL A 91 28.69 -6.45 -6.12
C VAL A 91 27.77 -5.46 -5.39
N PRO A 92 26.62 -5.07 -5.97
CA PRO A 92 25.60 -4.32 -5.24
C PRO A 92 24.87 -5.20 -4.21
N VAL A 93 24.10 -4.54 -3.34
CA VAL A 93 23.36 -5.17 -2.25
C VAL A 93 21.85 -4.97 -2.43
N ILE A 94 21.08 -6.04 -2.25
CA ILE A 94 19.65 -5.99 -1.95
C ILE A 94 19.50 -6.29 -0.46
N MET A 95 18.86 -5.38 0.28
CA MET A 95 18.73 -5.45 1.73
C MET A 95 17.26 -5.56 2.15
N ASP A 96 16.95 -6.49 3.05
CA ASP A 96 15.66 -6.60 3.76
C ASP A 96 15.93 -6.55 5.27
N ALA A 97 15.49 -5.46 5.91
CA ALA A 97 15.66 -5.22 7.33
C ALA A 97 14.33 -5.42 8.06
N SER A 98 14.32 -6.32 9.04
CA SER A 98 13.09 -6.88 9.55
C SER A 98 13.13 -7.21 11.05
N PRO A 99 12.04 -6.95 11.78
CA PRO A 99 11.87 -7.45 13.13
C PRO A 99 11.32 -8.89 13.20
N TYR A 100 10.99 -9.51 12.07
CA TYR A 100 10.13 -10.70 12.01
C TYR A 100 10.84 -12.03 11.81
N TYR A 101 12.15 -12.01 11.56
CA TYR A 101 12.89 -13.20 11.12
C TYR A 101 12.83 -14.39 12.09
N SER A 102 12.54 -14.17 13.38
CA SER A 102 12.41 -15.23 14.40
C SER A 102 10.98 -15.54 14.85
N CYS A 103 10.05 -14.58 14.84
CA CYS A 103 8.75 -14.71 15.51
C CYS A 103 7.62 -15.23 14.60
N CYS A 104 7.65 -14.87 13.32
CA CYS A 104 6.41 -14.70 12.54
C CYS A 104 6.48 -15.36 11.16
N GLY A 105 7.66 -15.35 10.53
CA GLY A 105 7.88 -15.95 9.22
C GLY A 105 7.33 -15.11 8.06
N ARG A 106 7.77 -15.40 6.84
CA ARG A 106 7.48 -14.60 5.63
C ARG A 106 6.85 -15.38 4.48
N GLY A 107 6.12 -14.64 3.66
CA GLY A 107 5.34 -15.15 2.53
C GLY A 107 4.23 -16.09 2.98
N ASN A 108 3.47 -16.62 2.03
CA ASN A 108 2.38 -17.57 2.25
C ASN A 108 2.80 -18.91 2.89
N GLU A 109 4.10 -19.12 3.12
CA GLU A 109 4.64 -20.32 3.75
C GLU A 109 5.26 -20.05 5.13
N SER A 110 5.14 -18.81 5.62
CA SER A 110 5.66 -18.37 6.92
C SER A 110 7.12 -18.79 7.17
N GLN A 111 7.96 -18.70 6.15
CA GLN A 111 9.37 -19.11 6.21
C GLN A 111 10.15 -18.25 7.20
N ARG A 112 11.00 -18.86 8.01
CA ARG A 112 11.92 -18.17 8.94
C ARG A 112 13.37 -18.38 8.52
N LYS A 113 14.26 -17.54 9.06
CA LYS A 113 15.70 -17.78 8.93
C LYS A 113 16.07 -19.08 9.64
N THR A 114 16.98 -19.84 9.04
CA THR A 114 17.58 -21.03 9.67
C THR A 114 19.10 -20.94 9.62
N TYR A 115 19.77 -21.70 10.49
CA TYR A 115 21.22 -21.64 10.66
C TYR A 115 21.82 -23.03 10.80
N ASP A 116 23.07 -23.18 10.35
CA ASP A 116 23.87 -24.38 10.59
C ASP A 116 24.43 -24.41 12.02
N ALA A 117 25.15 -25.48 12.37
CA ALA A 117 25.76 -25.63 13.69
C ALA A 117 26.84 -24.57 14.02
N ASN A 118 27.38 -23.89 13.01
CA ASN A 118 28.35 -22.81 13.18
C ASN A 118 27.68 -21.43 13.26
N GLY A 119 26.34 -21.37 13.13
CA GLY A 119 25.57 -20.13 13.15
C GLY A 119 25.59 -19.35 11.84
N ASN A 120 26.01 -19.99 10.73
CA ASN A 120 25.87 -19.42 9.39
C ASN A 120 24.44 -19.61 8.91
N VAL A 121 23.91 -18.60 8.22
CA VAL A 121 22.57 -18.67 7.62
C VAL A 121 22.51 -19.80 6.59
N VAL A 122 21.42 -20.58 6.64
CA VAL A 122 21.14 -21.69 5.72
C VAL A 122 19.99 -21.30 4.80
N GLN A 123 18.86 -20.91 5.37
CA GLN A 123 17.69 -20.40 4.64
C GLN A 123 17.45 -18.95 5.00
N MET A 124 17.21 -18.11 3.99
CA MET A 124 16.54 -16.83 4.16
C MET A 124 15.10 -16.96 3.64
N PRO A 125 14.12 -16.29 4.25
CA PRO A 125 12.75 -16.32 3.73
C PRO A 125 12.65 -15.65 2.36
N LEU A 126 11.61 -16.05 1.59
CA LEU A 126 11.32 -15.54 0.24
C LEU A 126 12.42 -15.93 -0.77
N PHE A 127 12.28 -15.46 -2.01
CA PHE A 127 13.07 -15.92 -3.16
C PHE A 127 14.35 -15.10 -3.42
N TYR A 128 14.59 -14.04 -2.64
CA TYR A 128 15.51 -12.98 -3.03
C TYR A 128 16.96 -13.47 -3.19
N ASP A 129 17.50 -14.23 -2.24
CA ASP A 129 18.85 -14.77 -2.36
C ASP A 129 18.95 -15.83 -3.46
N ASN A 130 18.00 -16.78 -3.53
CA ASN A 130 17.95 -17.78 -4.60
C ASN A 130 17.98 -17.13 -5.99
N TYR A 131 17.26 -16.03 -6.18
CA TYR A 131 17.14 -15.40 -7.49
C TYR A 131 18.27 -14.43 -7.81
N PHE A 132 18.65 -13.55 -6.89
CA PHE A 132 19.56 -12.44 -7.18
C PHE A 132 21.04 -12.77 -6.94
N VAL A 133 21.38 -13.71 -6.05
CA VAL A 133 22.78 -14.09 -5.81
C VAL A 133 23.45 -14.67 -7.06
N PRO A 134 22.83 -15.62 -7.79
CA PRO A 134 23.37 -16.10 -9.07
C PRO A 134 23.56 -14.99 -10.12
N ARG A 135 22.81 -13.89 -10.01
CA ARG A 135 22.80 -12.75 -10.94
C ARG A 135 23.77 -11.64 -10.55
N GLY A 136 24.54 -11.82 -9.48
CA GLY A 136 25.62 -10.91 -9.12
C GLY A 136 25.27 -9.87 -8.05
N TYR A 137 24.28 -10.16 -7.23
CA TYR A 137 23.94 -9.34 -6.06
C TYR A 137 24.35 -10.06 -4.78
N ALA A 138 24.63 -9.29 -3.72
CA ALA A 138 24.52 -9.82 -2.37
C ALA A 138 23.11 -9.58 -1.83
N PHE A 139 22.54 -10.56 -1.16
CA PHE A 139 21.34 -10.37 -0.36
C PHE A 139 21.72 -10.27 1.12
N VAL A 140 21.19 -9.24 1.79
CA VAL A 140 21.55 -8.85 3.16
C VAL A 140 20.28 -8.77 4.01
N ALA A 141 20.17 -9.66 4.98
CA ALA A 141 19.00 -9.77 5.86
C ALA A 141 19.34 -9.27 7.27
N VAL A 142 18.79 -8.12 7.66
CA VAL A 142 19.11 -7.45 8.93
C VAL A 142 18.05 -7.77 9.99
N ASP A 143 18.49 -8.26 11.14
CA ASP A 143 17.64 -8.34 12.34
C ASP A 143 17.66 -6.98 13.05
N LEU A 144 16.51 -6.32 13.21
CA LEU A 144 16.46 -5.03 13.92
C LEU A 144 16.89 -5.16 15.39
N ALA A 145 17.30 -4.03 16.00
CA ALA A 145 17.63 -3.99 17.42
C ALA A 145 16.51 -4.58 18.29
N GLY A 146 16.87 -5.35 19.32
CA GLY A 146 15.96 -6.07 20.20
C GLY A 146 15.33 -7.34 19.63
N THR A 147 15.56 -7.67 18.35
CA THR A 147 14.98 -8.86 17.70
C THR A 147 16.01 -9.95 17.41
N ASN A 148 15.53 -11.19 17.29
CA ASN A 148 16.31 -12.38 16.92
C ASN A 148 17.72 -12.46 17.55
N ARG A 149 18.80 -12.19 16.78
CA ARG A 149 20.21 -12.31 17.21
C ARG A 149 20.86 -10.96 17.56
N SER A 150 20.12 -9.86 17.53
CA SER A 150 20.58 -8.49 17.76
C SER A 150 20.54 -8.08 19.24
N ASP A 151 21.37 -7.10 19.61
CA ASP A 151 21.31 -6.36 20.88
C ASP A 151 20.26 -5.23 20.81
N GLY A 152 20.05 -4.50 21.92
CA GLY A 152 19.21 -3.32 21.97
C GLY A 152 17.72 -3.58 22.19
N CYS A 153 16.91 -2.56 21.91
CA CYS A 153 15.46 -2.58 22.12
C CYS A 153 14.72 -2.13 20.86
N VAL A 154 13.54 -2.73 20.64
CA VAL A 154 12.60 -2.33 19.59
C VAL A 154 11.91 -1.05 20.05
N ASP A 155 11.90 -0.01 19.21
CA ASP A 155 11.20 1.25 19.52
C ASP A 155 10.05 1.57 18.56
N VAL A 156 9.67 0.62 17.71
CA VAL A 156 8.52 0.68 16.80
C VAL A 156 8.55 1.89 15.88
N GLY A 157 9.31 1.77 14.81
CA GLY A 157 9.44 2.79 13.77
C GLY A 157 10.28 4.00 14.17
N GLY A 158 10.83 3.98 15.38
CA GLY A 158 11.58 5.09 15.94
C GLY A 158 13.03 5.10 15.48
N ARG A 159 13.87 5.75 16.28
CA ARG A 159 15.29 5.94 15.93
C ARG A 159 16.05 4.62 16.01
N SER A 160 15.71 3.74 16.95
CA SER A 160 16.39 2.43 17.11
C SER A 160 16.24 1.59 15.85
N ASP A 161 14.99 1.45 15.37
CA ASP A 161 14.68 0.64 14.21
C ASP A 161 15.30 1.20 12.92
N ILE A 162 15.17 2.50 12.68
CA ILE A 162 15.74 3.11 11.47
C ILE A 162 17.27 3.09 11.49
N GLN A 163 17.87 3.33 12.67
CA GLN A 163 19.33 3.29 12.80
C GLN A 163 19.87 1.86 12.64
N SER A 164 19.11 0.84 13.02
CA SER A 164 19.47 -0.57 12.82
C SER A 164 19.81 -0.86 11.35
N ALA A 165 18.95 -0.44 10.42
CA ALA A 165 19.18 -0.64 8.99
C ALA A 165 20.13 0.40 8.39
N LYS A 166 20.03 1.67 8.78
CA LYS A 166 20.93 2.73 8.28
C LYS A 166 22.40 2.45 8.59
N ALA A 167 22.70 1.94 9.79
CA ALA A 167 24.08 1.59 10.17
C ALA A 167 24.68 0.51 9.27
N VAL A 168 23.85 -0.42 8.75
CA VAL A 168 24.28 -1.43 7.79
C VAL A 168 24.61 -0.78 6.45
N VAL A 169 23.79 0.14 5.95
CA VAL A 169 24.11 0.92 4.72
C VAL A 169 25.44 1.67 4.89
N ASP A 170 25.65 2.31 6.04
CA ASP A 170 26.92 2.99 6.34
C ASP A 170 28.10 2.01 6.42
N TRP A 171 27.95 0.82 7.01
CA TRP A 171 28.99 -0.21 7.04
C TRP A 171 29.32 -0.76 5.66
N LEU A 172 28.31 -1.04 4.83
CA LEU A 172 28.46 -1.46 3.43
C LEU A 172 29.22 -0.41 2.61
N ASN A 173 29.10 0.86 2.97
CA ASN A 173 29.83 1.98 2.38
C ASN A 173 31.14 2.35 3.13
N GLY A 174 31.61 1.51 4.05
CA GLY A 174 32.87 1.72 4.77
C GLY A 174 32.86 2.84 5.82
N ARG A 175 31.70 3.43 6.12
CA ARG A 175 31.50 4.47 7.14
C ARG A 175 31.07 3.91 8.50
N GLY A 176 30.62 2.65 8.55
CA GLY A 176 30.20 1.94 9.76
C GLY A 176 31.24 0.94 10.30
N ARG A 177 30.97 0.40 11.49
CA ARG A 177 31.78 -0.67 12.12
C ARG A 177 30.96 -1.95 12.20
N ALA A 178 31.59 -3.09 11.91
CA ALA A 178 31.00 -4.40 12.15
C ALA A 178 32.03 -5.36 12.73
N TYR A 179 31.54 -6.45 13.32
CA TYR A 179 32.32 -7.46 13.99
C TYR A 179 31.91 -8.85 13.54
N THR A 180 32.84 -9.81 13.59
CA THR A 180 32.58 -11.20 13.18
C THR A 180 31.74 -11.97 14.20
N THR A 181 31.57 -11.44 15.42
CA THR A 181 30.73 -12.03 16.46
C THR A 181 30.00 -10.93 17.25
N ARG A 182 28.89 -11.31 17.89
CA ARG A 182 28.06 -10.40 18.72
C ARG A 182 28.87 -9.64 19.76
N THR A 183 29.72 -10.32 20.52
CA THR A 183 30.46 -9.72 21.65
C THR A 183 31.97 -9.54 21.41
N GLY A 184 32.49 -10.04 20.29
CA GLY A 184 33.92 -10.01 20.00
C GLY A 184 34.43 -8.66 19.48
N THR A 185 35.74 -8.59 19.27
CA THR A 185 36.46 -7.38 18.83
C THR A 185 37.05 -7.49 17.42
N THR A 186 37.03 -8.69 16.82
CA THR A 186 37.48 -8.90 15.44
C THR A 186 36.55 -8.18 14.47
N LYS A 187 37.09 -7.23 13.70
CA LYS A 187 36.30 -6.41 12.76
C LYS A 187 35.95 -7.20 11.50
N ALA A 188 34.72 -7.05 11.04
CA ALA A 188 34.25 -7.48 9.73
C ALA A 188 34.23 -6.29 8.75
N ARG A 189 34.76 -6.47 7.54
CA ARG A 189 34.84 -5.43 6.50
C ARG A 189 33.97 -5.81 5.30
N ALA A 190 33.24 -4.84 4.77
CA ALA A 190 32.42 -5.00 3.56
C ALA A 190 33.23 -4.72 2.27
N GLY A 191 34.47 -5.20 2.16
CA GLY A 191 35.34 -4.93 0.99
C GLY A 191 34.96 -5.68 -0.29
N TRP A 192 33.77 -6.28 -0.32
CA TRP A 192 33.23 -7.07 -1.42
C TRP A 192 32.07 -6.38 -2.14
N THR A 193 31.56 -5.27 -1.59
CA THR A 193 30.44 -4.50 -2.16
C THR A 193 30.91 -3.17 -2.74
N ASN A 194 30.17 -2.67 -3.73
CA ASN A 194 30.39 -1.36 -4.33
C ASN A 194 29.64 -0.24 -3.57
N GLY A 195 28.97 -0.57 -2.46
CA GLY A 195 28.22 0.35 -1.62
C GLY A 195 26.79 0.64 -2.07
N ARG A 196 26.43 0.35 -3.33
CA ARG A 196 25.08 0.55 -3.87
C ARG A 196 24.10 -0.43 -3.24
N THR A 197 23.14 0.10 -2.49
CA THR A 197 22.16 -0.68 -1.75
C THR A 197 20.75 -0.34 -2.23
N GLY A 198 19.96 -1.36 -2.59
CA GLY A 198 18.52 -1.26 -2.71
C GLY A 198 17.86 -1.90 -1.49
N MET A 199 16.83 -1.27 -0.91
CA MET A 199 16.05 -1.88 0.17
C MET A 199 14.68 -2.35 -0.33
N ILE A 200 14.20 -3.47 0.21
CA ILE A 200 12.90 -4.03 -0.12
C ILE A 200 12.27 -4.68 1.11
N GLY A 201 10.94 -4.70 1.15
CA GLY A 201 10.21 -5.64 1.98
C GLY A 201 8.76 -5.24 2.19
N LYS A 202 8.00 -6.14 2.82
CA LYS A 202 6.56 -5.98 3.06
C LYS A 202 6.30 -5.45 4.46
N SER A 203 5.35 -4.53 4.57
CA SER A 203 4.86 -4.02 5.83
C SER A 203 5.95 -3.33 6.63
N TYR A 204 6.21 -3.73 7.88
CA TYR A 204 7.27 -3.14 8.71
C TYR A 204 8.61 -3.10 7.98
N ASP A 205 8.98 -4.08 7.16
CA ASP A 205 10.25 -4.03 6.43
C ASP A 205 10.27 -2.89 5.40
N GLY A 206 9.17 -2.75 4.66
CA GLY A 206 8.97 -1.64 3.73
C GLY A 206 8.90 -0.30 4.47
N THR A 207 8.37 -0.31 5.70
CA THR A 207 8.37 0.82 6.61
C THR A 207 9.79 1.22 7.04
N ILE A 208 10.65 0.24 7.33
CA ILE A 208 12.08 0.50 7.58
C ILE A 208 12.73 1.08 6.32
N ALA A 209 12.42 0.56 5.13
CA ALA A 209 12.92 1.13 3.87
C ALA A 209 12.50 2.60 3.69
N ASN A 210 11.23 2.94 3.95
CA ASN A 210 10.75 4.33 3.94
C ASN A 210 11.52 5.20 4.94
N GLY A 211 11.67 4.75 6.18
CA GLY A 211 12.33 5.51 7.23
C GLY A 211 13.83 5.70 6.99
N VAL A 212 14.54 4.67 6.48
CA VAL A 212 15.97 4.79 6.11
C VAL A 212 16.13 5.75 4.93
N ALA A 213 15.29 5.66 3.89
CA ALA A 213 15.31 6.61 2.79
C ALA A 213 15.11 8.06 3.28
N ALA A 214 14.17 8.28 4.20
CA ALA A 214 13.91 9.59 4.80
C ALA A 214 15.11 10.15 5.62
N THR A 215 16.16 9.36 5.89
CA THR A 215 17.40 9.86 6.48
C THR A 215 18.33 10.53 5.46
N GLY A 216 18.18 10.26 4.16
CA GLY A 216 19.09 10.69 3.11
C GLY A 216 20.46 10.02 3.19
N VAL A 217 20.53 8.76 3.65
CA VAL A 217 21.81 8.05 3.80
C VAL A 217 22.44 7.79 2.44
N GLU A 218 23.71 8.16 2.30
CA GLU A 218 24.49 7.91 1.09
C GLU A 218 24.65 6.40 0.83
N GLY A 219 24.53 5.99 -0.43
CA GLY A 219 24.67 4.58 -0.86
C GLY A 219 23.36 3.77 -0.83
N LEU A 220 22.26 4.36 -0.34
CA LEU A 220 20.92 3.85 -0.64
C LEU A 220 20.45 4.43 -1.97
N GLU A 221 20.41 3.61 -3.01
CA GLU A 221 20.08 4.05 -4.38
C GLU A 221 18.59 3.92 -4.68
N THR A 222 17.91 2.92 -4.10
CA THR A 222 16.49 2.68 -4.35
C THR A 222 15.80 1.99 -3.17
N ILE A 223 14.49 2.19 -3.02
CA ILE A 223 13.63 1.42 -2.12
C ILE A 223 12.41 0.85 -2.84
N VAL A 224 11.99 -0.33 -2.39
CA VAL A 224 10.81 -1.05 -2.89
C VAL A 224 9.86 -1.36 -1.71
N PRO A 225 9.16 -0.35 -1.17
CA PRO A 225 8.21 -0.55 -0.08
C PRO A 225 6.93 -1.23 -0.56
N ILE A 226 6.61 -2.39 0.03
CA ILE A 226 5.39 -3.15 -0.27
C ILE A 226 4.44 -3.04 0.94
N GLY A 227 3.25 -2.47 0.76
CA GLY A 227 2.27 -2.36 1.86
C GLY A 227 2.85 -1.65 3.08
N ALA A 228 3.60 -0.55 2.89
CA ALA A 228 4.47 0.04 3.92
C ALA A 228 3.83 1.23 4.64
N ILE A 229 4.17 1.39 5.93
CA ILE A 229 3.77 2.53 6.75
C ILE A 229 4.68 3.72 6.41
N SER A 230 4.08 4.91 6.30
CA SER A 230 4.79 6.19 6.10
C SER A 230 4.81 7.09 7.34
N SER A 231 3.87 6.84 8.26
CA SER A 231 3.66 7.57 9.52
C SER A 231 3.03 6.60 10.51
N TRP A 232 3.70 6.34 11.62
CA TRP A 232 3.19 5.39 12.61
C TRP A 232 1.99 5.90 13.40
N TYR A 233 1.79 7.22 13.46
CA TYR A 233 0.54 7.77 14.00
C TYR A 233 -0.64 7.26 13.17
N ASP A 234 -0.55 7.37 11.84
CA ASP A 234 -1.64 6.98 10.95
C ASP A 234 -1.91 5.47 10.95
N TYR A 235 -0.99 4.65 11.50
CA TYR A 235 -1.20 3.20 11.67
C TYR A 235 -2.05 2.88 12.90
N TYR A 236 -1.93 3.66 13.97
CA TYR A 236 -2.64 3.46 15.25
C TYR A 236 -3.79 4.45 15.50
N PHE A 237 -3.81 5.56 14.77
CA PHE A 237 -4.77 6.65 14.92
C PHE A 237 -5.21 7.19 13.56
N ALA A 238 -6.39 7.80 13.51
CA ALA A 238 -6.89 8.54 12.37
C ALA A 238 -7.48 9.86 12.87
N GLU A 239 -6.73 10.96 12.73
CA GLU A 239 -7.14 12.31 13.14
C GLU A 239 -7.77 12.35 14.55
N GLY A 240 -7.09 11.75 15.53
CA GLY A 240 -7.54 11.65 16.92
C GLY A 240 -8.28 10.36 17.26
N ALA A 241 -8.94 9.71 16.29
CA ALA A 241 -9.66 8.46 16.55
C ALA A 241 -8.65 7.31 16.77
N PRO A 242 -8.66 6.62 17.92
CA PRO A 242 -7.83 5.43 18.14
C PRO A 242 -8.30 4.24 17.31
N LEU A 243 -7.35 3.42 16.86
CA LEU A 243 -7.61 2.18 16.14
C LEU A 243 -7.22 0.94 16.93
N TYR A 244 -8.05 -0.09 16.78
CA TYR A 244 -7.77 -1.48 17.15
C TYR A 244 -7.50 -1.75 18.63
N ASN A 245 -7.75 -0.78 19.52
CA ASN A 245 -7.40 -0.83 20.93
C ASN A 245 -5.95 -1.33 21.16
N SER A 246 -5.03 -0.90 20.29
CA SER A 246 -3.65 -1.39 20.21
C SER A 246 -2.66 -0.25 20.01
N GLY A 247 -1.42 -0.44 20.43
CA GLY A 247 -0.37 0.57 20.30
C GLY A 247 1.01 -0.04 20.09
N PRO A 248 2.03 0.82 19.96
CA PRO A 248 3.38 0.39 19.62
C PRO A 248 3.97 -0.55 20.68
N GLU A 249 3.59 -0.43 21.95
CA GLU A 249 4.09 -1.30 23.03
C GLU A 249 3.77 -2.78 22.78
N TRP A 250 2.59 -3.08 22.26
CA TRP A 250 2.19 -4.45 21.95
C TRP A 250 3.01 -5.02 20.80
N LEU A 251 3.24 -4.23 19.74
CA LEU A 251 4.04 -4.68 18.60
C LEU A 251 5.49 -4.90 19.01
N SER A 252 6.04 -4.00 19.83
CA SER A 252 7.37 -4.13 20.43
C SER A 252 7.48 -5.45 21.20
N ASP A 253 6.56 -5.72 22.14
CA ASP A 253 6.57 -6.98 22.89
C ASP A 253 6.47 -8.18 21.95
N TYR A 254 5.59 -8.13 20.94
CA TYR A 254 5.37 -9.23 20.01
C TYR A 254 6.63 -9.65 19.23
N VAL A 255 7.44 -8.69 18.75
CA VAL A 255 8.65 -8.99 17.95
C VAL A 255 9.93 -9.12 18.77
N GLU A 256 9.97 -8.56 19.98
CA GLU A 256 11.16 -8.60 20.83
C GLU A 256 11.61 -10.03 21.12
N SER A 257 12.94 -10.23 21.09
CA SER A 257 13.56 -11.45 21.57
C SER A 257 13.32 -11.62 23.09
N PRO A 258 13.38 -12.84 23.63
CA PRO A 258 13.26 -13.06 25.07
C PRO A 258 14.26 -12.25 25.92
N ASP A 259 15.46 -12.01 25.39
CA ASP A 259 16.49 -11.20 26.07
C ASP A 259 16.13 -9.71 26.09
N ALA A 260 15.61 -9.18 24.98
CA ALA A 260 15.15 -7.79 24.91
C ALA A 260 13.97 -7.55 25.86
N ARG A 261 12.95 -8.43 25.86
CA ARG A 261 11.80 -8.31 26.79
C ARG A 261 12.22 -8.22 28.26
N ALA A 262 13.31 -8.90 28.63
CA ALA A 262 13.82 -8.89 29.99
C ALA A 262 14.50 -7.56 30.39
N LYS A 263 14.94 -6.74 29.42
CA LYS A 263 15.76 -5.53 29.66
C LYS A 263 15.10 -4.24 29.19
N CYS A 264 14.21 -4.30 28.20
CA CYS A 264 13.65 -3.15 27.49
C CYS A 264 12.38 -2.55 28.13
N GLY A 265 12.12 -2.85 29.41
CA GLY A 265 10.94 -2.33 30.11
C GLY A 265 10.87 -0.80 30.21
N HIS A 266 11.98 -0.06 30.03
CA HIS A 266 11.94 1.40 29.90
C HIS A 266 11.41 1.85 28.54
N VAL A 267 11.78 1.18 27.44
CA VAL A 267 11.27 1.52 26.10
C VAL A 267 9.77 1.23 26.04
N GLN A 268 9.32 0.11 26.61
CA GLN A 268 7.90 -0.19 26.76
C GLN A 268 7.12 0.93 27.47
N ARG A 269 7.66 1.49 28.56
CA ARG A 269 7.05 2.65 29.23
C ARG A 269 7.05 3.90 28.35
N GLU A 270 8.17 4.20 27.67
CA GLU A 270 8.26 5.34 26.76
C GLU A 270 7.25 5.24 25.60
N LEU A 271 7.00 4.04 25.08
CA LEU A 271 5.97 3.77 24.07
C LEU A 271 4.56 4.03 24.63
N VAL A 272 4.22 3.47 25.79
CA VAL A 272 2.92 3.67 26.45
C VAL A 272 2.67 5.15 26.76
N ASP A 273 3.63 5.82 27.38
CA ASP A 273 3.50 7.22 27.79
C ASP A 273 3.44 8.16 26.58
N GLY A 274 4.15 7.84 25.49
CA GLY A 274 4.18 8.65 24.27
C GLY A 274 3.04 8.37 23.29
N ALA A 275 2.31 7.26 23.45
CA ALA A 275 1.19 6.85 22.60
C ALA A 275 -0.14 6.79 23.39
N PRO A 276 -0.59 7.90 24.00
CA PRO A 276 -1.83 7.89 24.78
C PRO A 276 -3.03 7.51 23.91
N ARG A 277 -3.98 6.75 24.47
CA ARG A 277 -5.22 6.33 23.79
C ARG A 277 -6.20 7.46 23.50
N THR A 278 -5.87 8.68 23.91
CA THR A 278 -6.61 9.89 23.52
C THR A 278 -6.42 10.25 22.05
N GLY A 279 -5.43 9.65 21.37
CA GLY A 279 -5.12 9.93 19.97
C GLY A 279 -4.47 11.29 19.72
N ASP A 280 -4.02 11.95 20.79
CA ASP A 280 -3.27 13.19 20.68
C ASP A 280 -1.95 12.98 19.95
N TRP A 281 -1.59 13.94 19.11
CA TRP A 281 -0.27 13.97 18.49
C TRP A 281 0.81 14.34 19.52
N THR A 282 1.85 13.54 19.63
CA THR A 282 2.92 13.67 20.62
C THR A 282 4.30 13.76 19.94
N PRO A 283 5.37 14.09 20.69
CA PRO A 283 6.73 13.99 20.16
C PRO A 283 7.11 12.57 19.69
N LEU A 284 6.54 11.52 20.30
CA LEU A 284 6.74 10.12 19.90
C LEU A 284 6.28 9.90 18.44
N TRP A 285 5.10 10.42 18.10
CA TRP A 285 4.55 10.37 16.74
C TRP A 285 5.34 11.21 15.75
N THR A 286 5.74 12.41 16.17
CA THR A 286 6.59 13.28 15.34
C THR A 286 7.88 12.59 14.95
N GLN A 287 8.51 11.83 15.84
CA GLN A 287 9.75 11.09 15.54
C GLN A 287 9.54 9.98 14.50
N ARG A 288 8.31 9.46 14.36
CA ARG A 288 7.94 8.30 13.54
C ARG A 288 7.08 8.67 12.32
N ASP A 289 7.05 9.94 11.98
CA ASP A 289 6.49 10.45 10.73
C ASP A 289 7.62 10.66 9.73
N TYR A 290 7.68 9.81 8.71
CA TYR A 290 8.70 9.87 7.66
C TYR A 290 8.29 10.82 6.53
N VAL A 291 6.98 11.09 6.38
CA VAL A 291 6.43 11.95 5.32
C VAL A 291 7.03 13.35 5.41
N LYS A 292 7.22 13.87 6.64
CA LYS A 292 7.85 15.17 6.87
C LYS A 292 9.26 15.28 6.27
N ASP A 293 9.96 14.17 6.13
CA ASP A 293 11.38 14.10 5.79
C ASP A 293 11.67 13.63 4.35
N VAL A 294 10.64 13.45 3.53
CA VAL A 294 10.75 13.08 2.10
C VAL A 294 11.69 13.97 1.30
N ARG A 295 11.83 15.25 1.68
CA ARG A 295 12.77 16.20 1.06
C ARG A 295 14.25 15.80 1.14
N LYS A 296 14.59 14.81 1.97
CA LYS A 296 15.96 14.26 2.13
C LYS A 296 16.20 13.03 1.26
N ILE A 297 15.17 12.52 0.59
CA ILE A 297 15.26 11.28 -0.18
C ILE A 297 15.89 11.58 -1.54
N ASP A 298 17.04 10.97 -1.79
CA ASP A 298 17.68 10.94 -3.10
C ASP A 298 17.44 9.62 -3.85
N ALA A 299 17.12 8.54 -3.12
CA ALA A 299 16.85 7.22 -3.66
C ALA A 299 15.56 7.18 -4.50
N SER A 300 15.54 6.37 -5.57
CA SER A 300 14.30 6.10 -6.30
C SER A 300 13.35 5.21 -5.49
N VAL A 301 12.04 5.27 -5.78
CA VAL A 301 11.01 4.57 -4.99
C VAL A 301 10.06 3.77 -5.90
N PHE A 302 10.02 2.45 -5.74
CA PHE A 302 9.01 1.60 -6.36
C PHE A 302 7.99 1.13 -5.32
N VAL A 303 6.85 1.83 -5.25
CA VAL A 303 5.75 1.51 -4.32
C VAL A 303 4.92 0.33 -4.83
N VAL A 304 4.56 -0.59 -3.94
CA VAL A 304 3.53 -1.61 -4.20
C VAL A 304 2.51 -1.58 -3.07
N HIS A 305 1.22 -1.49 -3.37
CA HIS A 305 0.20 -1.44 -2.31
C HIS A 305 -1.13 -2.04 -2.75
N GLY A 306 -1.77 -2.80 -1.85
CA GLY A 306 -3.16 -3.24 -2.01
C GLY A 306 -4.12 -2.10 -1.69
N GLN A 307 -5.00 -1.74 -2.62
CA GLN A 307 -5.98 -0.68 -2.41
C GLN A 307 -7.03 -1.05 -1.36
N GLN A 308 -7.20 -2.36 -1.11
CA GLN A 308 -8.09 -2.91 -0.08
C GLN A 308 -7.33 -3.41 1.15
N ASP A 309 -6.07 -3.02 1.32
CA ASP A 309 -5.30 -3.30 2.53
C ASP A 309 -5.91 -2.55 3.73
N LEU A 310 -6.53 -3.30 4.64
CA LEU A 310 -7.11 -2.78 5.89
C LEU A 310 -6.16 -2.88 7.07
N ASN A 311 -4.96 -3.45 6.89
CA ASN A 311 -3.90 -3.48 7.89
C ASN A 311 -3.03 -2.23 7.74
N VAL A 312 -2.22 -2.18 6.68
CA VAL A 312 -1.43 -1.00 6.33
C VAL A 312 -2.23 -0.20 5.31
N ARG A 313 -3.12 0.63 5.83
CA ARG A 313 -4.13 1.33 5.04
C ARG A 313 -3.55 2.25 3.97
N ALA A 314 -4.31 2.41 2.89
CA ALA A 314 -3.94 3.20 1.72
C ALA A 314 -3.63 4.68 1.99
N LYS A 315 -4.00 5.22 3.18
CA LYS A 315 -3.50 6.52 3.67
C LYS A 315 -1.97 6.61 3.59
N HIS A 316 -1.26 5.54 3.94
CA HIS A 316 0.20 5.54 3.99
C HIS A 316 0.84 5.72 2.61
N PHE A 317 0.47 4.93 1.60
CA PHE A 317 1.04 5.12 0.27
C PHE A 317 0.57 6.42 -0.36
N GLY A 318 -0.68 6.83 -0.13
CA GLY A 318 -1.24 8.07 -0.71
C GLY A 318 -0.44 9.31 -0.32
N GLN A 319 -0.25 9.52 0.99
CA GLN A 319 0.50 10.69 1.48
C GLN A 319 1.99 10.61 1.15
N TRP A 320 2.56 9.40 1.16
CA TRP A 320 3.94 9.17 0.78
C TRP A 320 4.15 9.52 -0.70
N TRP A 321 3.29 9.03 -1.58
CA TRP A 321 3.34 9.29 -3.01
C TRP A 321 3.22 10.78 -3.33
N ASP A 322 2.27 11.48 -2.70
CA ASP A 322 2.07 12.91 -2.90
C ASP A 322 3.29 13.72 -2.41
N ALA A 323 3.90 13.33 -1.29
CA ALA A 323 5.12 13.96 -0.79
C ALA A 323 6.32 13.72 -1.71
N LEU A 324 6.51 12.48 -2.19
CA LEU A 324 7.55 12.13 -3.18
C LEU A 324 7.37 12.94 -4.47
N ALA A 325 6.12 13.09 -4.92
CA ALA A 325 5.75 13.89 -6.08
C ALA A 325 6.15 15.35 -5.94
N LYS A 326 5.82 15.94 -4.79
CA LYS A 326 6.15 17.33 -4.49
C LYS A 326 7.66 17.60 -4.50
N HIS A 327 8.46 16.60 -4.12
CA HIS A 327 9.92 16.72 -4.06
C HIS A 327 10.66 16.19 -5.29
N GLY A 328 9.93 15.73 -6.31
CA GLY A 328 10.54 15.31 -7.58
C GLY A 328 11.29 13.98 -7.50
N VAL A 329 11.02 13.15 -6.49
CA VAL A 329 11.65 11.83 -6.34
C VAL A 329 11.21 10.90 -7.47
N GLN A 330 12.17 10.24 -8.13
CA GLN A 330 11.91 9.23 -9.16
C GLN A 330 11.13 8.07 -8.56
N ARG A 331 10.02 7.69 -9.20
CA ARG A 331 9.12 6.71 -8.62
C ARG A 331 8.25 5.97 -9.62
N LYS A 332 7.90 4.73 -9.26
CA LYS A 332 6.98 3.82 -9.93
C LYS A 332 5.99 3.26 -8.91
N ILE A 333 4.79 2.85 -9.32
CA ILE A 333 3.78 2.29 -8.41
C ILE A 333 2.98 1.13 -9.00
N TRP A 334 2.75 0.09 -8.20
CA TRP A 334 1.77 -0.96 -8.48
C TRP A 334 0.64 -0.90 -7.45
N LEU A 335 -0.59 -0.80 -7.94
CA LEU A 335 -1.81 -0.81 -7.13
C LEU A 335 -2.63 -2.06 -7.44
N SER A 336 -2.77 -2.96 -6.47
CA SER A 336 -3.62 -4.16 -6.58
C SER A 336 -4.94 -3.98 -5.85
N GLU A 337 -5.88 -4.90 -6.04
CA GLU A 337 -7.15 -4.96 -5.27
C GLU A 337 -7.10 -5.96 -4.11
N VAL A 338 -5.93 -6.57 -3.85
CA VAL A 338 -5.71 -7.43 -2.68
C VAL A 338 -5.74 -6.61 -1.39
N GLY A 339 -5.86 -7.31 -0.25
CA GLY A 339 -5.53 -6.75 1.06
C GLY A 339 -4.00 -6.70 1.27
N HIS A 340 -3.52 -7.16 2.42
CA HIS A 340 -2.11 -7.06 2.83
C HIS A 340 -1.20 -8.18 2.26
N VAL A 341 -1.22 -8.37 0.93
CA VAL A 341 -0.56 -9.50 0.22
C VAL A 341 0.71 -9.06 -0.52
N ASP A 342 1.73 -9.93 -0.57
CA ASP A 342 2.97 -9.69 -1.32
C ASP A 342 2.75 -9.83 -2.84
N PRO A 343 3.34 -8.97 -3.70
CA PRO A 343 3.24 -9.09 -5.17
C PRO A 343 3.79 -10.40 -5.74
N PHE A 344 4.70 -11.07 -5.02
CA PHE A 344 5.11 -12.42 -5.36
C PHE A 344 3.94 -13.41 -5.31
N ASP A 345 2.89 -13.12 -4.56
CA ASP A 345 1.75 -14.00 -4.32
C ASP A 345 0.45 -13.58 -5.05
N PHE A 346 0.44 -12.45 -5.76
CA PHE A 346 -0.71 -12.08 -6.62
C PHE A 346 -0.34 -11.75 -8.08
N ARG A 347 0.95 -11.50 -8.39
CA ARG A 347 1.40 -11.20 -9.77
C ARG A 347 2.82 -11.71 -10.06
N ARG A 348 3.15 -12.90 -9.52
CA ARG A 348 4.51 -13.46 -9.40
C ARG A 348 5.45 -13.23 -10.57
N ALA A 349 5.10 -13.73 -11.76
CA ALA A 349 6.02 -13.69 -12.89
C ALA A 349 6.33 -12.28 -13.36
N ALA A 350 5.31 -11.41 -13.43
CA ALA A 350 5.50 -10.01 -13.77
C ALA A 350 6.28 -9.28 -12.66
N TRP A 351 6.01 -9.62 -11.38
CA TRP A 351 6.70 -9.04 -10.24
C TRP A 351 8.19 -9.31 -10.29
N VAL A 352 8.59 -10.58 -10.38
CA VAL A 352 9.99 -10.97 -10.44
C VAL A 352 10.69 -10.35 -11.65
N ASP A 353 10.02 -10.33 -12.82
CA ASP A 353 10.57 -9.73 -14.04
C ASP A 353 10.84 -8.23 -13.89
N THR A 354 9.89 -7.50 -13.28
CA THR A 354 9.93 -6.05 -13.09
C THR A 354 10.94 -5.67 -12.01
N LEU A 355 10.90 -6.35 -10.86
CA LEU A 355 11.83 -6.16 -9.76
C LEU A 355 13.28 -6.40 -10.20
N HIS A 356 13.50 -7.45 -11.01
CA HIS A 356 14.81 -7.74 -11.58
C HIS A 356 15.33 -6.59 -12.44
N ARG A 357 14.51 -6.08 -13.36
CA ARG A 357 14.92 -4.94 -14.21
C ARG A 357 15.12 -3.66 -13.42
N TRP A 358 14.28 -3.41 -12.42
CA TRP A 358 14.41 -2.28 -11.52
C TRP A 358 15.76 -2.29 -10.81
N PHE A 359 16.12 -3.40 -10.15
CA PHE A 359 17.43 -3.50 -9.49
C PHE A 359 18.61 -3.48 -10.46
N ASP A 360 18.50 -4.11 -11.63
CA ASP A 360 19.55 -4.02 -12.66
C ASP A 360 19.78 -2.57 -13.12
N HIS A 361 18.71 -1.79 -13.24
CA HIS A 361 18.80 -0.39 -13.59
C HIS A 361 19.46 0.42 -12.47
N GLU A 362 18.89 0.37 -11.26
CA GLU A 362 19.29 1.22 -10.13
C GLU A 362 20.67 0.86 -9.55
N LEU A 363 20.99 -0.43 -9.48
CA LEU A 363 22.15 -0.93 -8.76
C LEU A 363 23.31 -1.36 -9.67
N LEU A 364 23.01 -1.76 -10.92
CA LEU A 364 24.01 -2.13 -11.93
C LEU A 364 24.12 -1.12 -13.08
N GLY A 365 23.25 -0.11 -13.15
CA GLY A 365 23.28 0.92 -14.20
C GLY A 365 22.86 0.39 -15.58
N TYR A 366 22.03 -0.66 -15.64
CA TYR A 366 21.58 -1.20 -16.92
C TYR A 366 20.55 -0.26 -17.55
N ASP A 367 20.82 0.16 -18.79
CA ASP A 367 19.81 0.71 -19.67
C ASP A 367 18.97 -0.45 -20.23
N ASN A 368 17.85 -0.73 -19.57
CA ASN A 368 16.94 -1.83 -19.87
C ASN A 368 15.49 -1.37 -20.09
N GLY A 369 15.29 -0.06 -20.25
CA GLY A 369 14.01 0.57 -20.54
C GLY A 369 13.01 0.60 -19.38
N ILE A 370 13.37 0.25 -18.14
CA ILE A 370 12.43 0.26 -17.01
C ILE A 370 11.85 1.66 -16.72
N ASP A 371 12.64 2.71 -16.97
CA ASP A 371 12.23 4.12 -16.82
C ASP A 371 11.31 4.62 -17.95
N ASP A 372 11.35 3.95 -19.11
CA ASP A 372 10.49 4.29 -20.25
C ASP A 372 9.10 3.65 -20.14
N GLU A 373 8.91 2.75 -19.18
CA GLU A 373 7.64 2.09 -18.93
C GLU A 373 6.63 3.00 -18.22
N PRO A 374 5.34 2.64 -18.29
CA PRO A 374 4.33 3.33 -17.49
C PRO A 374 4.71 3.42 -16.01
N MET A 375 4.51 4.59 -15.43
CA MET A 375 4.75 4.87 -14.02
C MET A 375 3.88 4.01 -13.10
N ALA A 376 2.66 3.69 -13.52
CA ALA A 376 1.71 2.95 -12.71
C ALA A 376 1.16 1.73 -13.41
N ASP A 377 1.09 0.61 -12.68
CA ASP A 377 0.25 -0.54 -12.98
C ASP A 377 -0.89 -0.59 -11.96
N ILE A 378 -2.12 -0.74 -12.42
CA ILE A 378 -3.33 -0.66 -11.60
C ILE A 378 -4.22 -1.85 -11.93
N GLU A 379 -4.51 -2.68 -10.95
CA GLU A 379 -5.51 -3.73 -11.05
C GLU A 379 -6.91 -3.11 -11.07
N ARG A 380 -7.74 -3.52 -12.02
CA ARG A 380 -9.12 -3.05 -12.21
C ARG A 380 -10.17 -4.06 -11.78
N HIS A 381 -9.83 -5.32 -11.97
CA HIS A 381 -10.59 -6.50 -11.61
C HIS A 381 -9.58 -7.61 -11.33
N PRO A 382 -9.96 -8.73 -10.70
CA PRO A 382 -9.05 -9.83 -10.41
C PRO A 382 -8.20 -10.26 -11.62
N ASP A 383 -6.89 -10.09 -11.49
CA ASP A 383 -5.85 -10.41 -12.48
C ASP A 383 -5.92 -9.59 -13.79
N GLN A 384 -6.72 -8.51 -13.83
CA GLN A 384 -6.84 -7.60 -14.97
C GLN A 384 -6.21 -6.25 -14.66
N TRP A 385 -5.14 -5.91 -15.39
CA TRP A 385 -4.29 -4.75 -15.11
C TRP A 385 -4.32 -3.72 -16.22
N GLU A 386 -4.41 -2.45 -15.85
CA GLU A 386 -4.23 -1.28 -16.71
C GLU A 386 -2.91 -0.60 -16.37
N THR A 387 -2.29 0.07 -17.33
CA THR A 387 -1.08 0.89 -17.09
C THR A 387 -1.35 2.37 -17.30
N SER A 388 -0.67 3.23 -16.56
CA SER A 388 -0.72 4.69 -16.72
C SER A 388 0.68 5.30 -16.74
N THR A 389 0.93 6.19 -17.69
CA THR A 389 2.22 6.89 -17.83
C THR A 389 2.49 7.89 -16.70
N VAL A 390 1.45 8.29 -15.97
CA VAL A 390 1.55 9.10 -14.75
C VAL A 390 0.41 8.75 -13.82
N TRP A 391 0.65 8.78 -12.50
CA TRP A 391 -0.39 8.58 -11.50
C TRP A 391 -0.39 9.71 -10.45
N PRO A 392 -1.56 10.32 -10.18
CA PRO A 392 -2.85 10.19 -10.89
C PRO A 392 -2.76 10.56 -12.39
N PRO A 393 -3.65 10.04 -13.27
CA PRO A 393 -3.65 10.37 -14.70
C PRO A 393 -3.73 11.88 -14.98
N ARG A 394 -3.17 12.29 -16.13
CA ARG A 394 -3.30 13.69 -16.57
C ARG A 394 -4.78 14.05 -16.73
N GLY A 395 -5.18 15.18 -16.17
CA GLY A 395 -6.56 15.63 -16.20
C GLY A 395 -7.38 15.27 -14.97
N THR A 396 -6.81 14.56 -13.99
CA THR A 396 -7.40 14.46 -12.64
C THR A 396 -7.54 15.85 -12.03
N ARG A 397 -8.75 16.18 -11.56
CA ARG A 397 -9.07 17.46 -10.91
C ARG A 397 -10.00 17.21 -9.73
N VAL A 398 -9.69 17.87 -8.62
CA VAL A 398 -10.57 17.87 -7.44
C VAL A 398 -11.93 18.45 -7.83
N THR A 399 -12.98 17.66 -7.58
CA THR A 399 -14.38 18.00 -7.81
C THR A 399 -15.11 17.98 -6.48
N THR A 400 -15.81 19.06 -6.15
CA THR A 400 -16.60 19.14 -4.91
C THR A 400 -17.98 18.56 -5.14
N LEU A 401 -18.25 17.42 -4.53
CA LEU A 401 -19.56 16.83 -4.39
C LEU A 401 -20.22 17.32 -3.09
N ARG A 402 -21.54 17.43 -3.12
CA ARG A 402 -22.39 18.03 -2.10
C ARG A 402 -23.51 17.06 -1.77
N PRO A 403 -23.68 16.69 -0.49
CA PRO A 403 -24.85 15.97 -0.05
C PRO A 403 -26.08 16.88 -0.04
N ALA A 404 -27.25 16.28 -0.17
CA ALA A 404 -28.55 16.93 -0.07
C ALA A 404 -29.55 15.96 0.56
N GLU A 405 -30.58 16.50 1.21
CA GLU A 405 -31.71 15.73 1.75
C GLU A 405 -32.38 14.91 0.63
N GLY A 406 -32.88 13.73 0.99
CA GLY A 406 -33.75 12.94 0.13
C GLY A 406 -35.17 12.87 0.70
N ASP A 407 -35.96 11.92 0.19
CA ASP A 407 -37.36 11.76 0.58
C ASP A 407 -37.52 10.92 1.87
N ALA A 408 -36.46 10.25 2.33
CA ALA A 408 -36.43 9.42 3.54
C ALA A 408 -35.21 9.75 4.42
N PRO A 409 -35.34 9.69 5.76
CA PRO A 409 -34.22 9.93 6.68
C PRO A 409 -33.01 9.04 6.38
N GLY A 410 -31.81 9.61 6.42
CA GLY A 410 -30.58 8.86 6.19
C GLY A 410 -30.38 8.37 4.74
N VAL A 411 -31.28 8.72 3.81
CA VAL A 411 -31.22 8.39 2.37
C VAL A 411 -31.30 9.68 1.55
N GLY A 412 -30.15 10.31 1.35
CA GLY A 412 -29.99 11.57 0.63
C GLY A 412 -29.43 11.42 -0.78
N ALA A 413 -29.27 12.55 -1.45
CA ALA A 413 -28.70 12.64 -2.80
C ALA A 413 -27.28 13.21 -2.77
N LEU A 414 -26.42 12.73 -3.67
CA LEU A 414 -25.07 13.26 -3.90
C LEU A 414 -24.99 13.93 -5.27
N GLY A 415 -24.51 15.17 -5.32
CA GLY A 415 -24.38 15.90 -6.58
C GLY A 415 -23.46 17.11 -6.50
N LEU A 416 -23.57 18.02 -7.46
CA LEU A 416 -22.68 19.20 -7.55
C LEU A 416 -23.26 20.47 -6.94
N ARG A 417 -24.56 20.47 -6.62
CA ARG A 417 -25.28 21.67 -6.16
C ARG A 417 -25.30 21.70 -4.64
N LYS A 418 -24.87 22.84 -4.10
CA LYS A 418 -25.05 23.13 -2.67
C LYS A 418 -26.54 23.25 -2.36
N ARG A 419 -27.00 22.55 -1.32
CA ARG A 419 -28.34 22.67 -0.75
C ARG A 419 -28.22 22.96 0.74
N SER A 420 -29.19 23.69 1.30
CA SER A 420 -29.38 23.76 2.74
C SER A 420 -30.17 22.55 3.20
N GLY A 421 -30.01 22.16 4.45
CA GLY A 421 -30.70 21.01 5.03
C GLY A 421 -29.86 20.39 6.14
N THR A 422 -30.45 19.42 6.82
CA THR A 422 -29.77 18.67 7.87
C THR A 422 -30.09 17.20 7.78
N GLU A 423 -29.11 16.34 8.06
CA GLU A 423 -29.34 14.92 8.32
C GLU A 423 -28.91 14.60 9.74
N THR A 424 -29.51 13.56 10.34
CA THR A 424 -29.16 13.12 11.69
C THR A 424 -28.95 11.62 11.70
N PHE A 425 -27.92 11.18 12.41
CA PHE A 425 -27.68 9.77 12.72
C PHE A 425 -27.23 9.62 14.17
N THR A 426 -27.36 8.43 14.74
CA THR A 426 -26.90 8.08 16.08
C THR A 426 -25.87 6.98 16.00
N ASP A 427 -24.71 7.21 16.60
CA ASP A 427 -23.62 6.24 16.59
C ASP A 427 -24.06 4.88 17.18
N ASP A 428 -23.80 3.82 16.43
CA ASP A 428 -23.97 2.43 16.85
C ASP A 428 -22.65 1.68 16.64
N PRO A 429 -21.87 1.46 17.70
CA PRO A 429 -20.53 0.88 17.60
C PRO A 429 -20.54 -0.64 17.33
N ALA A 430 -21.71 -1.24 17.12
CA ALA A 430 -21.87 -2.63 16.70
C ALA A 430 -22.09 -2.78 15.19
N LEU A 431 -21.95 -1.69 14.42
CA LEU A 431 -22.10 -1.66 12.97
C LEU A 431 -20.85 -1.07 12.31
N ASN A 432 -20.60 -1.43 11.05
CA ASN A 432 -19.42 -1.01 10.31
C ASN A 432 -19.75 -0.51 8.89
N GLU A 433 -18.71 -0.16 8.13
CA GLU A 433 -18.83 0.31 6.76
C GLU A 433 -19.58 -0.63 5.80
N THR A 434 -19.53 -1.95 6.01
CA THR A 434 -20.26 -2.94 5.22
C THR A 434 -21.76 -2.90 5.53
N ASP A 435 -22.15 -2.81 6.80
CA ASP A 435 -23.55 -2.69 7.23
C ASP A 435 -24.19 -1.43 6.64
N TRP A 436 -23.45 -0.32 6.72
CA TRP A 436 -23.91 0.97 6.20
C TRP A 436 -24.07 0.95 4.68
N ALA A 437 -23.13 0.33 3.96
CA ALA A 437 -23.17 0.21 2.51
C ALA A 437 -24.32 -0.72 2.05
N ALA A 438 -24.50 -1.86 2.72
CA ALA A 438 -25.57 -2.82 2.44
C ALA A 438 -26.98 -2.21 2.56
N HIS A 439 -27.13 -1.20 3.42
CA HIS A 439 -28.39 -0.51 3.70
C HIS A 439 -28.42 0.94 3.19
N VAL A 440 -27.51 1.35 2.30
CA VAL A 440 -27.35 2.76 1.88
C VAL A 440 -28.64 3.40 1.34
N ASP A 441 -29.47 2.62 0.62
CA ASP A 441 -30.75 3.04 0.05
C ASP A 441 -31.94 2.91 1.03
N ARG A 442 -31.69 2.58 2.30
CA ARG A 442 -32.72 2.41 3.33
C ARG A 442 -32.52 3.37 4.48
N SER A 443 -33.64 3.83 5.04
CA SER A 443 -33.65 4.62 6.26
C SER A 443 -33.21 3.75 7.43
N THR A 444 -32.06 4.08 8.00
CA THR A 444 -31.53 3.46 9.22
C THR A 444 -30.99 4.56 10.16
N PRO A 445 -31.10 4.40 11.48
CA PRO A 445 -30.75 5.48 12.44
C PRO A 445 -29.24 5.76 12.54
N GLU A 446 -28.38 4.85 12.13
CA GLU A 446 -26.94 4.86 12.40
C GLU A 446 -26.08 5.58 11.35
N LYS A 447 -26.65 5.91 10.18
CA LYS A 447 -25.91 6.53 9.07
C LYS A 447 -26.67 7.64 8.36
N ALA A 448 -25.92 8.50 7.68
CA ALA A 448 -26.42 9.36 6.63
C ALA A 448 -25.76 8.97 5.29
N GLY A 449 -26.53 8.34 4.39
CA GLY A 449 -26.08 7.96 3.05
C GLY A 449 -26.49 9.00 2.00
N PHE A 450 -25.62 9.29 1.04
CA PHE A 450 -25.87 10.22 -0.06
C PHE A 450 -25.45 9.59 -1.37
N VAL A 451 -26.40 9.39 -2.29
CA VAL A 451 -26.18 8.59 -3.49
C VAL A 451 -26.42 9.40 -4.77
N THR A 452 -25.62 9.18 -5.81
CA THR A 452 -25.91 9.74 -7.14
C THR A 452 -27.08 9.01 -7.80
N ALA A 453 -27.69 9.62 -8.81
CA ALA A 453 -28.44 8.83 -9.78
C ALA A 453 -27.51 7.82 -10.50
N PRO A 454 -28.04 6.74 -11.10
CA PRO A 454 -27.22 5.82 -11.90
C PRO A 454 -26.40 6.58 -12.93
N LEU A 455 -25.10 6.31 -12.99
CA LEU A 455 -24.20 7.00 -13.90
C LEU A 455 -24.51 6.56 -15.34
N THR A 456 -24.56 7.50 -16.26
CA THR A 456 -24.72 7.23 -17.70
C THR A 456 -23.37 6.96 -18.39
N ARG A 457 -22.26 7.21 -17.70
CA ARG A 457 -20.88 7.03 -18.14
C ARG A 457 -19.99 6.74 -16.95
N ASP A 458 -18.89 6.04 -17.18
CA ASP A 458 -17.90 5.76 -16.16
C ASP A 458 -17.32 7.05 -15.55
N VAL A 459 -17.05 7.01 -14.25
CA VAL A 459 -16.35 8.05 -13.52
C VAL A 459 -15.16 7.44 -12.79
N ARG A 460 -13.95 7.90 -13.12
CA ARG A 460 -12.72 7.44 -12.46
C ARG A 460 -12.28 8.42 -11.37
N LEU A 461 -12.12 7.90 -10.16
CA LEU A 461 -11.49 8.56 -9.02
C LEU A 461 -10.03 8.13 -8.98
N SER A 462 -9.09 9.05 -8.77
CA SER A 462 -7.66 8.72 -8.74
C SER A 462 -6.88 9.67 -7.83
N GLY A 463 -6.44 9.18 -6.67
CA GLY A 463 -5.75 9.91 -5.62
C GLY A 463 -6.54 9.99 -4.31
N SER A 464 -6.12 10.88 -3.40
CA SER A 464 -6.72 11.05 -2.07
C SER A 464 -7.96 11.96 -2.11
N SER A 465 -9.04 11.52 -1.45
CA SER A 465 -10.27 12.31 -1.26
C SER A 465 -10.28 13.00 0.11
N ARG A 466 -11.11 14.03 0.28
CA ARG A 466 -11.33 14.68 1.58
C ARG A 466 -12.79 14.97 1.81
N VAL A 467 -13.31 14.74 3.01
CA VAL A 467 -14.71 15.02 3.36
C VAL A 467 -14.77 16.01 4.51
N THR A 468 -15.23 17.23 4.24
CA THR A 468 -15.50 18.23 5.27
C THR A 468 -16.91 18.05 5.79
N VAL A 469 -17.07 17.90 7.09
CA VAL A 469 -18.37 17.72 7.77
C VAL A 469 -18.53 18.81 8.83
N THR A 470 -19.68 19.48 8.85
CA THR A 470 -20.10 20.27 10.01
C THR A 470 -21.16 19.48 10.77
N ALA A 471 -20.86 19.06 12.01
CA ALA A 471 -21.72 18.22 12.83
C ALA A 471 -21.98 18.85 14.21
N THR A 472 -23.17 18.63 14.74
CA THR A 472 -23.59 19.05 16.09
C THR A 472 -23.84 17.81 16.94
N PRO A 473 -22.98 17.51 17.93
CA PRO A 473 -23.11 16.33 18.79
C PRO A 473 -24.08 16.56 19.95
N THR A 474 -24.71 15.48 20.43
CA THR A 474 -25.49 15.48 21.68
C THR A 474 -24.66 15.17 22.93
N THR A 475 -23.40 14.76 22.77
CA THR A 475 -22.47 14.42 23.85
C THR A 475 -21.15 15.19 23.72
N SER A 476 -20.21 14.96 24.65
CA SER A 476 -18.90 15.62 24.68
C SER A 476 -17.80 14.87 23.91
N THR A 477 -18.10 13.72 23.32
CA THR A 477 -17.17 12.91 22.52
C THR A 477 -17.91 12.36 21.30
N ALA A 478 -17.29 12.40 20.13
CA ALA A 478 -17.90 11.88 18.92
C ALA A 478 -16.86 11.52 17.87
N HIS A 479 -16.90 10.29 17.38
CA HIS A 479 -16.13 9.90 16.20
C HIS A 479 -16.98 10.08 14.94
N LEU A 480 -16.30 10.30 13.82
CA LEU A 480 -16.89 10.43 12.51
C LEU A 480 -16.19 9.50 11.54
N SER A 481 -16.99 8.83 10.72
CA SER A 481 -16.55 8.04 9.56
C SER A 481 -17.06 8.67 8.28
N ALA A 482 -16.24 8.64 7.23
CA ALA A 482 -16.65 9.00 5.88
C ALA A 482 -16.17 7.96 4.88
N VAL A 483 -17.11 7.37 4.15
CA VAL A 483 -16.87 6.21 3.27
C VAL A 483 -17.40 6.51 1.87
N LEU A 484 -16.62 6.19 0.84
CA LEU A 484 -17.04 6.21 -0.55
C LEU A 484 -17.27 4.79 -1.06
N VAL A 485 -18.43 4.61 -1.70
CA VAL A 485 -18.90 3.29 -2.14
C VAL A 485 -19.34 3.36 -3.60
N ASP A 486 -18.93 2.36 -4.37
CA ASP A 486 -19.48 2.06 -5.68
C ASP A 486 -20.65 1.09 -5.51
N LEU A 487 -21.86 1.49 -5.94
CA LEU A 487 -23.07 0.70 -5.83
C LEU A 487 -23.46 0.14 -7.20
N GLY A 488 -23.23 -1.15 -7.37
CA GLY A 488 -23.62 -1.93 -8.54
C GLY A 488 -22.93 -3.30 -8.54
N PRO A 489 -23.45 -4.25 -9.32
CA PRO A 489 -22.92 -5.61 -9.36
C PRO A 489 -21.50 -5.65 -9.95
N ASP A 490 -20.58 -6.33 -9.29
CA ASP A 490 -19.23 -6.60 -9.79
C ASP A 490 -18.67 -7.92 -9.23
N THR A 491 -17.57 -8.40 -9.81
CA THR A 491 -16.75 -9.50 -9.28
C THR A 491 -15.39 -8.93 -8.88
N ILE A 492 -15.15 -8.80 -7.58
CA ILE A 492 -13.93 -8.21 -7.02
C ILE A 492 -13.04 -9.25 -6.33
N ARG A 493 -11.84 -8.85 -5.90
CA ARG A 493 -11.04 -9.66 -4.98
C ARG A 493 -11.74 -9.75 -3.61
N ASP A 494 -11.86 -10.96 -3.07
CA ASP A 494 -12.38 -11.22 -1.72
C ASP A 494 -11.31 -10.86 -0.67
N TYR A 495 -11.05 -9.56 -0.51
CA TYR A 495 -10.02 -9.01 0.38
C TYR A 495 -10.32 -9.23 1.88
N ALA A 496 -11.57 -9.55 2.22
CA ALA A 496 -11.99 -9.82 3.59
C ALA A 496 -11.76 -11.29 4.03
N ALA A 497 -11.50 -12.19 3.07
CA ALA A 497 -11.12 -13.55 3.40
C ALA A 497 -9.72 -13.65 4.01
N ALA A 498 -9.42 -14.78 4.66
CA ALA A 498 -8.15 -15.00 5.35
C ALA A 498 -6.90 -14.81 4.46
N GLY A 499 -6.99 -15.11 3.16
CA GLY A 499 -5.91 -14.89 2.19
C GLY A 499 -5.97 -13.54 1.49
N GLU A 500 -6.81 -12.61 1.96
CA GLU A 500 -6.86 -11.20 1.54
C GLU A 500 -6.90 -11.00 0.02
N GLY A 501 -7.75 -11.77 -0.67
CA GLY A 501 -7.92 -11.71 -2.13
C GLY A 501 -7.16 -12.77 -2.93
N ILE A 502 -6.46 -13.70 -2.27
CA ILE A 502 -5.83 -14.86 -2.91
C ILE A 502 -6.19 -16.19 -2.23
N THR A 503 -5.95 -17.29 -2.96
CA THR A 503 -5.98 -18.66 -2.43
C THR A 503 -4.64 -19.34 -2.70
N THR A 504 -3.96 -19.77 -1.65
CA THR A 504 -2.74 -20.58 -1.74
C THR A 504 -3.07 -21.99 -2.20
N LEU A 505 -2.33 -22.46 -3.22
CA LEU A 505 -2.50 -23.76 -3.85
C LEU A 505 -1.49 -24.79 -3.32
N THR A 506 -1.52 -26.00 -3.86
CA THR A 506 -0.59 -27.08 -3.50
C THR A 506 0.58 -27.19 -4.48
N GLU A 507 0.37 -26.77 -5.73
CA GLU A 507 1.40 -26.67 -6.76
C GLU A 507 2.51 -25.71 -6.33
N ARG A 508 3.74 -25.96 -6.80
CA ARG A 508 4.90 -25.09 -6.52
C ARG A 508 5.63 -24.73 -7.80
N THR A 509 6.13 -23.50 -7.90
CA THR A 509 7.12 -23.12 -8.92
C THR A 509 8.39 -22.60 -8.27
N CYS A 510 9.52 -22.80 -8.95
CA CYS A 510 10.84 -22.50 -8.42
C CYS A 510 11.44 -21.25 -9.07
N TRP A 511 11.98 -20.35 -8.24
CA TRP A 511 12.45 -19.02 -8.61
C TRP A 511 13.93 -18.84 -8.26
N GLY A 512 14.76 -19.68 -8.88
CA GLY A 512 16.21 -19.73 -8.66
C GLY A 512 16.71 -21.16 -8.47
N PRO A 513 18.01 -21.37 -8.29
CA PRO A 513 18.57 -22.60 -7.73
C PRO A 513 18.17 -22.80 -6.26
N SER A 514 18.22 -24.04 -5.79
CA SER A 514 17.96 -24.43 -4.40
C SER A 514 19.15 -25.18 -3.82
N THR A 515 19.27 -25.14 -2.49
CA THR A 515 20.19 -26.01 -1.75
C THR A 515 19.38 -27.02 -0.94
N THR A 516 20.06 -27.97 -0.28
CA THR A 516 19.41 -28.92 0.65
C THR A 516 18.67 -28.22 1.79
N GLY A 517 19.14 -27.05 2.23
CA GLY A 517 18.59 -26.33 3.38
C GLY A 517 17.71 -25.14 3.01
N ASP A 518 17.60 -24.82 1.73
CA ASP A 518 16.92 -23.62 1.24
C ASP A 518 16.28 -23.88 -0.13
N SER A 519 14.95 -23.89 -0.14
CA SER A 519 14.13 -24.17 -1.32
C SER A 519 13.67 -22.88 -1.99
N SER A 520 13.99 -22.76 -3.28
CA SER A 520 13.51 -21.69 -4.17
C SER A 520 12.10 -21.96 -4.73
N CYS A 521 11.51 -23.10 -4.39
CA CYS A 521 10.17 -23.47 -4.83
C CYS A 521 9.14 -22.97 -3.83
N PHE A 522 8.09 -22.29 -4.28
CA PHE A 522 7.04 -21.68 -3.46
C PHE A 522 5.67 -22.10 -3.96
N ARG A 523 4.68 -22.22 -3.07
CA ARG A 523 3.29 -22.51 -3.46
C ARG A 523 2.75 -21.50 -4.45
N GLU A 524 2.07 -21.98 -5.48
CA GLU A 524 1.27 -21.16 -6.38
C GLU A 524 0.06 -20.56 -5.65
N THR A 525 -0.46 -19.49 -6.23
CA THR A 525 -1.65 -18.80 -5.75
C THR A 525 -2.58 -18.54 -6.92
N LYS A 526 -3.84 -18.23 -6.62
CA LYS A 526 -4.79 -17.70 -7.59
C LYS A 526 -5.64 -16.62 -6.94
N ALA A 527 -6.24 -15.75 -7.74
CA ALA A 527 -7.21 -14.80 -7.24
C ALA A 527 -8.37 -15.53 -6.52
N ARG A 528 -8.74 -15.00 -5.36
CA ARG A 528 -9.98 -15.34 -4.67
C ARG A 528 -10.96 -14.20 -4.91
N THR A 529 -12.14 -14.53 -5.40
CA THR A 529 -13.12 -13.54 -5.84
C THR A 529 -14.42 -13.64 -5.05
N ALA A 530 -15.16 -12.54 -5.00
CA ALA A 530 -16.52 -12.46 -4.50
C ALA A 530 -17.37 -11.66 -5.50
N ASP A 531 -18.60 -12.14 -5.73
CA ASP A 531 -19.62 -11.36 -6.42
C ASP A 531 -20.29 -10.44 -5.39
N VAL A 532 -20.38 -9.16 -5.71
CA VAL A 532 -20.88 -8.11 -4.81
C VAL A 532 -21.85 -7.20 -5.55
N ASP A 533 -22.74 -6.56 -4.81
CA ASP A 533 -23.62 -5.47 -5.26
C ASP A 533 -23.05 -4.08 -4.91
N TYR A 534 -21.96 -4.03 -4.13
CA TYR A 534 -21.23 -2.80 -3.85
C TYR A 534 -19.75 -3.05 -3.54
N THR A 535 -18.93 -2.02 -3.76
CA THR A 535 -17.51 -2.00 -3.39
C THR A 535 -17.18 -0.75 -2.59
N ILE A 536 -16.68 -0.93 -1.37
CA ILE A 536 -16.09 0.17 -0.58
C ILE A 536 -14.65 0.34 -1.05
N PHE A 537 -14.33 1.49 -1.61
CA PHE A 537 -13.00 1.70 -2.22
C PHE A 537 -12.19 2.81 -1.53
N SER A 538 -12.80 3.58 -0.62
CA SER A 538 -12.12 4.65 0.08
C SER A 538 -12.85 5.01 1.37
N ARG A 539 -12.09 5.27 2.43
CA ARG A 539 -12.59 5.47 3.80
C ARG A 539 -11.66 6.39 4.59
N GLY A 540 -12.17 7.00 5.66
CA GLY A 540 -11.42 7.87 6.56
C GLY A 540 -12.22 8.15 7.83
N TRP A 541 -11.50 8.41 8.93
CA TRP A 541 -12.05 8.54 10.27
C TRP A 541 -11.42 9.71 11.01
N ALA A 542 -12.14 10.26 11.99
CA ALA A 542 -11.63 11.30 12.87
C ALA A 542 -12.35 11.33 14.21
N ASP A 543 -11.68 11.83 15.26
CA ASP A 543 -12.35 12.32 16.47
C ASP A 543 -12.78 13.77 16.23
N LEU A 544 -14.07 14.06 16.36
CA LEU A 544 -14.60 15.41 16.22
C LEU A 544 -14.02 16.37 17.28
N GLY A 545 -13.57 15.87 18.43
CA GLY A 545 -12.80 16.61 19.44
C GLY A 545 -11.52 17.25 18.90
N ASN A 546 -10.98 16.74 17.79
CA ASN A 546 -9.76 17.20 17.13
C ASN A 546 -10.05 18.20 15.98
N HIS A 547 -11.29 18.72 15.88
CA HIS A 547 -11.72 19.61 14.79
C HIS A 547 -10.88 20.88 14.60
N SER A 548 -10.12 21.32 15.60
CA SER A 548 -9.34 22.57 15.57
C SER A 548 -7.84 22.38 15.82
N SER A 549 -7.39 21.21 16.27
CA SER A 549 -6.00 20.95 16.59
C SER A 549 -5.69 19.46 16.63
N ALA A 550 -4.41 19.09 16.61
CA ALA A 550 -3.96 17.71 16.76
C ALA A 550 -4.08 17.15 18.20
N THR A 551 -4.61 17.96 19.12
CA THR A 551 -4.98 17.58 20.49
C THR A 551 -6.48 17.65 20.63
N GLY A 552 -7.08 16.58 21.13
CA GLY A 552 -8.52 16.48 21.35
C GLY A 552 -8.99 17.37 22.48
N THR A 553 -10.17 17.94 22.34
CA THR A 553 -10.85 18.69 23.41
C THR A 553 -12.30 18.23 23.56
N PRO A 554 -12.85 18.19 24.78
CA PRO A 554 -14.25 17.82 24.97
C PRO A 554 -15.20 18.74 24.19
N LEU A 555 -16.15 18.14 23.49
CA LEU A 555 -17.17 18.86 22.74
C LEU A 555 -18.22 19.43 23.70
N THR A 556 -18.80 20.58 23.33
CA THR A 556 -19.99 21.13 23.98
C THR A 556 -21.24 20.64 23.24
N PRO A 557 -22.13 19.84 23.88
CA PRO A 557 -23.37 19.39 23.26
C PRO A 557 -24.20 20.52 22.66
N GLY A 558 -24.79 20.29 21.48
CA GLY A 558 -25.60 21.28 20.77
C GLY A 558 -24.80 22.40 20.06
N THR A 559 -23.46 22.38 20.14
CA THR A 559 -22.60 23.31 19.40
C THR A 559 -22.11 22.68 18.09
N PRO A 560 -22.17 23.38 16.94
CA PRO A 560 -21.67 22.84 15.68
C PRO A 560 -20.14 22.94 15.56
N TYR A 561 -19.51 21.83 15.19
CA TYR A 561 -18.07 21.72 14.92
C TYR A 561 -17.82 21.36 13.46
N THR A 562 -16.68 21.75 12.89
CA THR A 562 -16.31 21.43 11.50
C THR A 562 -14.96 20.76 11.46
N ILE A 563 -14.90 19.57 10.87
CA ILE A 563 -13.67 18.80 10.68
C ILE A 563 -13.59 18.34 9.22
N THR A 564 -12.38 18.08 8.72
CA THR A 564 -12.15 17.49 7.40
C THR A 564 -11.48 16.15 7.59
N LEU A 565 -12.16 15.09 7.15
CA LEU A 565 -11.64 13.73 7.14
C LEU A 565 -10.78 13.53 5.89
N ASP A 566 -9.54 13.10 6.08
CA ASP A 566 -8.69 12.61 5.00
C ASP A 566 -9.07 11.17 4.66
N LEU A 567 -9.53 10.95 3.43
CA LEU A 567 -9.85 9.61 2.95
C LEU A 567 -8.64 8.97 2.27
N HIS A 568 -8.58 7.64 2.36
CA HIS A 568 -7.56 6.81 1.73
C HIS A 568 -7.43 7.09 0.21
N ALA A 569 -6.20 7.04 -0.30
CA ALA A 569 -5.96 7.14 -1.73
C ALA A 569 -6.48 5.89 -2.45
N SER A 570 -7.11 6.09 -3.61
CA SER A 570 -7.62 5.00 -4.46
C SER A 570 -7.53 5.38 -5.93
N ASP A 571 -7.55 4.39 -6.81
CA ASP A 571 -7.78 4.52 -8.25
C ASP A 571 -8.93 3.60 -8.66
N HIS A 572 -10.15 4.09 -8.50
CA HIS A 572 -11.40 3.33 -8.69
C HIS A 572 -12.20 3.88 -9.87
N VAL A 573 -12.81 3.01 -10.66
CA VAL A 573 -13.77 3.39 -11.70
C VAL A 573 -15.15 2.99 -11.25
N VAL A 574 -16.06 3.95 -11.13
CA VAL A 574 -17.50 3.68 -10.95
C VAL A 574 -18.12 3.55 -12.35
N PRO A 575 -18.56 2.34 -12.77
CA PRO A 575 -19.06 2.10 -14.12
C PRO A 575 -20.37 2.82 -14.45
N ALA A 576 -20.65 2.99 -15.74
CA ALA A 576 -21.98 3.33 -16.21
C ALA A 576 -23.01 2.28 -15.74
N GLY A 577 -24.14 2.74 -15.21
CA GLY A 577 -25.18 1.93 -14.57
C GLY A 577 -25.05 1.83 -13.06
N HIS A 578 -23.83 1.99 -12.52
CA HIS A 578 -23.58 2.03 -11.08
C HIS A 578 -23.90 3.40 -10.49
N ARG A 579 -23.79 3.54 -9.17
CA ARG A 579 -23.95 4.81 -8.45
C ARG A 579 -22.77 5.03 -7.53
N LEU A 580 -22.37 6.29 -7.36
CA LEU A 580 -21.42 6.69 -6.34
C LEU A 580 -22.17 7.07 -5.06
N ALA A 581 -21.75 6.55 -3.93
CA ALA A 581 -22.27 6.93 -2.62
C ALA A 581 -21.19 7.55 -1.73
N LEU A 582 -21.62 8.50 -0.91
CA LEU A 582 -20.90 8.99 0.27
C LEU A 582 -21.73 8.60 1.50
N ILE A 583 -21.12 7.91 2.45
CA ILE A 583 -21.72 7.59 3.74
C ILE A 583 -20.99 8.40 4.80
N ILE A 584 -21.76 9.03 5.70
CA ILE A 584 -21.26 9.65 6.93
C ILE A 584 -21.91 8.93 8.11
N ALA A 585 -21.10 8.44 9.04
CA ALA A 585 -21.55 7.67 10.19
C ALA A 585 -20.62 7.90 11.40
N GLY A 586 -20.83 7.13 12.47
CA GLY A 586 -20.08 7.21 13.73
C GLY A 586 -18.89 6.27 13.75
N THR A 587 -18.86 5.38 14.74
CA THR A 587 -17.85 4.34 14.95
C THR A 587 -17.96 3.26 13.88
N ASP A 588 -16.85 2.98 13.20
CA ASP A 588 -16.73 1.87 12.24
C ASP A 588 -16.22 0.64 12.98
N GLU A 589 -17.12 -0.31 13.30
CA GLU A 589 -16.77 -1.50 14.08
C GLU A 589 -15.54 -2.18 13.48
N ASP A 590 -14.68 -2.69 14.38
CA ASP A 590 -13.43 -3.36 14.05
C ASP A 590 -12.35 -2.44 13.42
N LEU A 591 -12.64 -1.22 12.97
CA LEU A 591 -11.63 -0.30 12.44
C LEU A 591 -11.22 0.80 13.42
N ILE A 592 -12.16 1.50 14.03
CA ILE A 592 -11.86 2.50 15.08
C ILE A 592 -12.49 2.11 16.42
N ASP A 593 -11.84 2.48 17.52
CA ASP A 593 -12.42 2.23 18.84
C ASP A 593 -13.58 3.20 19.09
N PRO A 594 -14.67 2.77 19.75
CA PRO A 594 -15.79 3.64 20.04
C PRO A 594 -15.44 4.70 21.09
N PRO A 595 -16.07 5.88 21.04
CA PRO A 595 -16.04 6.82 22.14
C PRO A 595 -16.77 6.23 23.37
N SER A 596 -16.57 6.83 24.54
CA SER A 596 -17.22 6.40 25.78
C SER A 596 -18.74 6.63 25.84
N SER A 597 -19.30 7.27 24.81
CA SER A 597 -20.73 7.58 24.68
C SER A 597 -21.20 7.32 23.25
N THR A 598 -22.50 7.19 23.03
CA THR A 598 -23.10 7.00 21.71
C THR A 598 -23.80 8.30 21.26
N PRO A 599 -23.08 9.25 20.62
CA PRO A 599 -23.65 10.52 20.23
C PRO A 599 -24.69 10.39 19.12
N THR A 600 -25.73 11.22 19.19
CA THR A 600 -26.50 11.61 18.01
C THR A 600 -25.82 12.84 17.40
N LEU A 601 -25.61 12.80 16.08
CA LEU A 601 -24.94 13.84 15.31
C LEU A 601 -25.88 14.42 14.27
N THR A 602 -26.12 15.72 14.33
CA THR A 602 -26.85 16.46 13.28
C THR A 602 -25.85 17.15 12.35
N ILE A 603 -25.85 16.76 11.08
CA ILE A 603 -24.96 17.28 10.03
C ILE A 603 -25.62 18.47 9.33
N ASP A 604 -24.90 19.58 9.15
CA ASP A 604 -25.29 20.69 8.27
C ASP A 604 -24.86 20.39 6.82
N LEU A 605 -25.81 20.01 5.96
CA LEU A 605 -25.54 19.65 4.56
C LEU A 605 -25.04 20.84 3.73
N GLY A 606 -25.42 22.06 4.12
CA GLY A 606 -24.93 23.30 3.51
C GLY A 606 -23.46 23.59 3.84
N ARG A 607 -22.89 22.93 4.84
CA ARG A 607 -21.48 23.08 5.21
C ARG A 607 -20.67 21.81 5.04
N THR A 608 -21.31 20.72 4.62
CA THR A 608 -20.66 19.45 4.30
C THR A 608 -20.29 19.36 2.80
N SER A 609 -19.17 18.71 2.49
CA SER A 609 -18.76 18.39 1.12
C SER A 609 -17.70 17.30 1.04
N ALA A 610 -17.75 16.53 -0.04
CA ALA A 610 -16.66 15.65 -0.45
C ALA A 610 -15.87 16.29 -1.59
N GLN A 611 -14.55 16.43 -1.42
CA GLN A 611 -13.59 16.82 -2.43
C GLN A 611 -12.96 15.54 -3.01
N VAL A 612 -13.32 15.21 -4.25
CA VAL A 612 -12.97 13.93 -4.88
C VAL A 612 -12.11 14.18 -6.12
N PRO A 613 -10.95 13.52 -6.29
CA PRO A 613 -10.09 13.70 -7.44
C PRO A 613 -10.60 12.89 -8.63
N LEU A 614 -11.32 13.56 -9.54
CA LEU A 614 -11.93 12.92 -10.72
C LEU A 614 -11.10 13.11 -11.98
N VAL A 615 -10.88 12.04 -12.73
CA VAL A 615 -10.30 12.12 -14.09
C VAL A 615 -11.30 12.86 -15.00
N GLY A 616 -10.87 13.98 -15.58
CA GLY A 616 -11.75 14.87 -16.34
C GLY A 616 -12.55 15.86 -15.48
N GLY A 617 -12.39 15.79 -14.15
CA GLY A 617 -12.93 16.75 -13.20
C GLY A 617 -14.45 16.87 -13.19
N ARG A 618 -14.92 18.07 -12.85
CA ARG A 618 -16.35 18.40 -12.75
C ARG A 618 -17.13 18.05 -14.02
N THR A 619 -16.58 18.31 -15.20
CA THR A 619 -17.25 18.06 -16.47
C THR A 619 -17.50 16.57 -16.72
N ALA A 620 -16.57 15.70 -16.33
CA ALA A 620 -16.78 14.25 -16.42
C ALA A 620 -17.96 13.83 -15.53
N PHE A 621 -18.01 14.32 -14.29
CA PHE A 621 -19.10 14.04 -13.36
C PHE A 621 -20.46 14.59 -13.83
N GLU A 622 -20.50 15.82 -14.35
CA GLU A 622 -21.73 16.42 -14.92
C GLU A 622 -22.28 15.58 -16.07
N ASN A 623 -21.39 15.12 -16.97
CA ASN A 623 -21.80 14.27 -18.08
C ASN A 623 -22.33 12.92 -17.60
N ALA A 624 -21.63 12.27 -16.66
CA ALA A 624 -22.03 10.97 -16.13
C ALA A 624 -23.37 11.04 -15.37
N THR A 625 -23.67 12.13 -14.69
CA THR A 625 -24.93 12.29 -13.94
C THR A 625 -26.08 12.90 -14.74
N SER A 626 -25.83 13.36 -15.97
CA SER A 626 -26.85 13.96 -16.82
C SER A 626 -27.82 12.92 -17.40
N GLY A 627 -29.13 13.21 -17.38
CA GLY A 627 -30.16 12.37 -17.99
C GLY A 627 -30.51 11.08 -17.22
N ALA A 628 -29.90 10.86 -16.06
CA ALA A 628 -30.22 9.74 -15.18
C ALA A 628 -31.52 10.00 -14.39
N THR A 629 -32.37 8.98 -14.29
CA THR A 629 -33.55 8.99 -13.41
C THR A 629 -33.25 8.20 -12.14
N ALA A 630 -33.83 8.62 -11.01
CA ALA A 630 -33.71 7.90 -9.75
C ALA A 630 -34.23 6.45 -9.88
N ARG A 631 -33.52 5.51 -9.25
CA ARG A 631 -34.02 4.15 -9.01
C ARG A 631 -34.73 4.14 -7.65
N PRO A 632 -35.87 3.45 -7.50
CA PRO A 632 -36.54 3.31 -6.20
C PRO A 632 -35.70 2.49 -5.20
N GLU A 633 -36.05 2.58 -3.91
CA GLU A 633 -35.42 1.87 -2.78
C GLU A 633 -35.02 0.43 -3.13
N GLY A 634 -33.78 0.08 -2.79
CA GLY A 634 -33.16 -1.19 -3.10
C GLY A 634 -33.42 -2.29 -2.06
N ALA A 635 -33.24 -3.54 -2.51
CA ALA A 635 -32.98 -4.66 -1.61
C ALA A 635 -31.75 -4.39 -0.74
N VAL A 636 -31.56 -5.16 0.34
CA VAL A 636 -30.25 -5.18 1.02
C VAL A 636 -29.22 -5.62 -0.01
N LEU A 637 -28.12 -4.89 -0.11
CA LEU A 637 -27.05 -5.16 -1.07
C LEU A 637 -26.06 -6.15 -0.45
N ASP A 638 -25.61 -7.12 -1.24
CA ASP A 638 -24.57 -8.05 -0.79
C ASP A 638 -23.17 -7.48 -1.06
N GLY A 639 -22.25 -7.59 -0.10
CA GLY A 639 -20.87 -7.17 -0.24
C GLY A 639 -19.89 -8.30 0.06
N VAL A 640 -18.61 -7.97 0.18
CA VAL A 640 -17.69 -8.87 0.90
C VAL A 640 -18.15 -8.99 2.36
N ARG A 641 -17.86 -10.12 2.99
CA ARG A 641 -18.13 -10.28 4.42
C ARG A 641 -17.27 -9.30 5.21
N ASP A 642 -17.66 -9.06 6.46
CA ASP A 642 -16.83 -8.31 7.38
C ASP A 642 -15.44 -8.97 7.47
N PRO A 643 -14.37 -8.18 7.33
CA PRO A 643 -13.02 -8.69 7.52
C PRO A 643 -12.93 -9.29 8.92
N SER A 644 -12.44 -10.54 9.01
CA SER A 644 -12.36 -11.21 10.31
C SER A 644 -11.53 -10.41 11.31
N ARG A 645 -11.90 -10.42 12.60
CA ARG A 645 -11.13 -9.81 13.72
C ARG A 645 -9.67 -10.30 13.87
N ALA A 646 -9.18 -11.18 13.00
CA ALA A 646 -7.96 -11.95 13.20
C ALA A 646 -6.67 -11.12 13.03
N ALA A 647 -5.91 -11.05 14.14
CA ALA A 647 -4.47 -10.78 14.26
C ALA A 647 -3.86 -9.75 13.29
N ARG A 648 -4.10 -8.46 13.60
CA ARG A 648 -3.50 -7.28 12.96
C ARG A 648 -2.04 -7.10 13.37
N VAL A 649 -1.25 -8.12 13.10
CA VAL A 649 0.21 -8.04 13.16
C VAL A 649 0.65 -7.49 11.80
N PRO A 650 1.44 -6.41 11.72
CA PRO A 650 2.03 -5.99 10.46
C PRO A 650 2.95 -7.06 9.80
N GLY A 651 3.25 -8.19 10.46
CA GLY A 651 4.31 -9.11 10.04
C GLY A 651 3.90 -10.43 9.40
N GLY A 652 2.63 -10.81 9.38
CA GLY A 652 2.28 -12.19 9.00
C GLY A 652 0.82 -12.36 8.62
N GLY A 653 0.50 -12.08 7.36
CA GLY A 653 -0.58 -12.80 6.69
C GLY A 653 -0.10 -14.21 6.39
N ALA A 654 -0.94 -15.20 6.69
CA ALA A 654 -0.73 -16.60 6.33
C ALA A 654 -1.36 -16.90 4.96
#